data_AF-A0A8T6U7Y6-F1
#
_entry.id   AF-A0A8T6U7Y6-F1
#
_cell.length_a   1.000
_cell.length_b   1.000
_cell.length_c   1.000
_cell.angle_alpha   90.00
_cell.angle_beta   90.00
_cell.angle_gamma   90.00
#
_symmetry.space_group_name_H-M   'P 1'
#
loop_
_entity.id
_entity.type
_entity.pdbx_description
1 polymer ?
#
loop_
_entity_poly.entity_id
_entity_poly.type
_entity_poly.pdbx_seq_one_letter_code
_entity_poly.pdbx_strand_id
1 'polypeptide(L)'
;MTTLVAVLVLFVFIISFSLSQANAEQEIDSKNLSGLESTHSPQLESEKKALPEFKSEDKNQRPLSHTKFSSLQVPFIKNEGQVDDIVYYANTFAGTVFVTKGGLTYSIPTENLKAADMQFDLEKNSGLSAPISVAVIREEFVTTKNLQPSPHQRSKTAVNYFAGKEENWRTNISTFDSVDLGEVFPNVDVRLKAHGNNVEKIFEVKPGGNPDYIRMAFEGINGLGVSDTGKLLIETDLGTISMSKPVAYQYIDGVKRLIDVSYEVGSNSYGFLVNEYDPNVPLVIDPLLASTFVGGSSQEIGIFISLDSSGNVFVTGQTTSSDFPTTSAVYDENQNNNRDVFVSKISNDLSGLSASTFLGGTNFDTASSLSLDSADNVFVTGRTGSSDFPTTTNAYDQILDDFREGYVSKLSNDLSTLSASTFLGGSSSETGRSLSLDSADNVFVTGETLSSDFPTTAGSFDQNYGGRGDVFVSKLSNDLSTLSSSTFIGGSEFEFGLSLFLDSTNNVFVTGRTTSFSFPTTAGSFDQNYGGSGDVFVSKLSNDLSTLSSSTFIGGSRNERGSSVSLDSADNVFVVGGTSSSDFPTTSGSFDQNHGGSFDVFVSKLSNDLSTLSASTFLGGSSSETGRSLSLDSADNVFVTGQTVSSNFPTTAGA
;
A
#
# COMPACT_ATOMS: atom_id res chain seq x y z
N MET A 1 -17.47 -15.67 -30.15
CA MET A 1 -16.26 -15.79 -29.32
C MET A 1 -15.65 -14.41 -29.27
N THR A 2 -15.85 -13.70 -28.16
CA THR A 2 -15.29 -12.37 -27.95
C THR A 2 -14.61 -12.42 -26.60
N THR A 3 -13.28 -12.37 -26.64
CA THR A 3 -12.38 -12.56 -25.51
C THR A 3 -12.48 -11.35 -24.58
N LEU A 4 -12.81 -11.60 -23.32
CA LEU A 4 -12.83 -10.60 -22.25
C LEU A 4 -11.37 -10.31 -21.86
N VAL A 5 -10.92 -9.07 -22.04
CA VAL A 5 -9.61 -8.60 -21.56
C VAL A 5 -9.77 -8.22 -20.09
N ALA A 6 -9.06 -8.92 -19.20
CA ALA A 6 -9.01 -8.62 -17.78
C ALA A 6 -8.14 -7.38 -17.54
N VAL A 7 -8.72 -6.34 -16.94
CA VAL A 7 -8.00 -5.16 -16.45
C VAL A 7 -7.52 -5.45 -15.04
N LEU A 8 -6.21 -5.51 -14.86
CA LEU A 8 -5.53 -5.69 -13.57
C LEU A 8 -5.42 -4.32 -12.87
N VAL A 9 -6.11 -4.15 -11.74
CA VAL A 9 -6.01 -2.93 -10.92
C VAL A 9 -5.13 -3.22 -9.71
N LEU A 10 -4.08 -2.39 -9.52
CA LEU A 10 -3.10 -2.44 -8.45
C LEU A 10 -3.66 -1.71 -7.21
N PHE A 11 -3.62 -2.33 -6.02
CA PHE A 11 -3.95 -1.68 -4.75
C PHE A 11 -2.75 -1.77 -3.81
N VAL A 12 -2.39 -0.64 -3.19
CA VAL A 12 -1.33 -0.50 -2.18
C VAL A 12 -2.00 -0.49 -0.81
N PHE A 13 -1.57 -1.38 0.10
CA PHE A 13 -2.03 -1.37 1.49
C PHE A 13 -0.89 -0.93 2.41
N ILE A 14 -1.24 -0.06 3.36
CA ILE A 14 -0.34 0.51 4.36
C ILE A 14 -0.79 -0.08 5.70
N ILE A 15 0.06 -0.90 6.32
CA ILE A 15 -0.15 -1.43 7.67
C ILE A 15 1.11 -1.09 8.46
N SER A 16 0.98 -0.51 9.65
CA SER A 16 2.08 -0.24 10.58
C SER A 16 2.00 -1.20 11.76
N PHE A 17 3.12 -1.76 12.20
CA PHE A 17 3.21 -2.61 13.38
C PHE A 17 4.22 -2.04 14.39
N SER A 18 3.80 -1.82 15.63
CA SER A 18 4.67 -1.58 16.78
C SER A 18 4.72 -2.84 17.65
N LEU A 19 5.88 -3.50 17.73
CA LEU A 19 6.10 -4.69 18.56
C LEU A 19 6.79 -4.29 19.88
N SER A 20 6.09 -4.41 21.02
CA SER A 20 6.69 -4.24 22.35
C SER A 20 7.41 -5.53 22.78
N GLN A 21 8.67 -5.42 23.19
CA GLN A 21 9.45 -6.51 23.79
C GLN A 21 8.75 -7.08 25.04
N ALA A 22 8.65 -8.41 25.11
CA ALA A 22 8.22 -9.12 26.31
C ALA A 22 9.40 -9.27 27.28
N ASN A 23 9.35 -8.61 28.43
CA ASN A 23 10.28 -8.85 29.53
C ASN A 23 9.81 -10.08 30.33
N ALA A 24 10.75 -11.00 30.58
CA ALA A 24 10.58 -12.14 31.46
C ALA A 24 10.42 -11.68 32.92
N GLU A 25 9.33 -12.07 33.57
CA GLU A 25 9.13 -11.89 35.01
C GLU A 25 9.95 -12.93 35.79
N GLN A 26 10.88 -12.43 36.61
CA GLN A 26 11.51 -13.20 37.68
C GLN A 26 10.77 -12.92 38.99
N GLU A 27 10.32 -14.00 39.60
CA GLU A 27 9.59 -14.09 40.87
C GLU A 27 10.46 -13.62 42.05
N ILE A 28 10.07 -12.57 42.77
CA ILE A 28 10.58 -12.27 44.12
C ILE A 28 9.43 -11.84 45.05
N ASP A 29 9.25 -12.67 46.07
CA ASP A 29 8.39 -12.51 47.24
C ASP A 29 8.89 -11.38 48.17
N SER A 30 8.00 -10.49 48.63
CA SER A 30 8.26 -9.72 49.85
C SER A 30 6.98 -9.31 50.59
N LYS A 31 6.79 -9.93 51.76
CA LYS A 31 5.92 -9.52 52.86
C LYS A 31 6.36 -8.20 53.53
N ASN A 32 5.35 -7.49 54.04
CA ASN A 32 5.34 -6.58 55.19
C ASN A 32 6.13 -5.25 55.08
N LEU A 33 5.44 -4.10 55.21
CA LEU A 33 5.33 -3.38 56.49
C LEU A 33 4.34 -2.21 56.42
N SER A 34 3.65 -2.03 57.54
CA SER A 34 2.68 -1.02 57.95
C SER A 34 3.26 0.37 58.22
N GLY A 35 2.44 1.44 58.17
CA GLY A 35 2.56 2.54 59.14
C GLY A 35 2.08 3.94 58.74
N LEU A 36 0.90 4.31 59.27
CA LEU A 36 0.54 5.58 59.94
C LEU A 36 0.33 6.91 59.14
N GLU A 37 -0.96 7.19 58.96
CA GLU A 37 -1.78 8.29 59.55
C GLU A 37 -1.50 9.81 59.35
N SER A 38 -2.66 10.47 59.11
CA SER A 38 -3.13 11.80 59.58
C SER A 38 -3.00 13.00 58.61
N THR A 39 -3.91 13.97 58.48
CA THR A 39 -5.33 14.24 58.82
C THR A 39 -5.72 15.58 58.12
N HIS A 40 -7.02 15.90 58.08
CA HIS A 40 -7.69 17.22 57.91
C HIS A 40 -8.27 17.64 56.53
N SER A 41 -9.62 17.64 56.48
CA SER A 41 -10.56 18.27 55.51
C SER A 41 -10.86 19.76 55.90
N PRO A 42 -11.79 20.54 55.27
CA PRO A 42 -12.63 20.32 54.07
C PRO A 42 -12.81 21.55 53.09
N GLN A 43 -13.39 21.24 51.93
CA GLN A 43 -14.38 21.98 51.10
C GLN A 43 -14.10 23.39 50.53
N LEU A 44 -14.15 23.50 49.19
CA LEU A 44 -15.12 24.36 48.48
C LEU A 44 -15.34 23.87 47.04
N GLU A 45 -16.61 23.59 46.73
CA GLU A 45 -17.15 23.19 45.43
C GLU A 45 -17.08 24.30 44.39
N SER A 46 -16.75 23.94 43.15
CA SER A 46 -17.36 24.53 41.96
C SER A 46 -17.56 23.41 40.94
N GLU A 47 -18.82 23.04 40.72
CA GLU A 47 -19.23 22.04 39.72
C GLU A 47 -18.76 22.43 38.31
N LYS A 48 -17.69 21.79 37.84
CA LYS A 48 -17.52 21.51 36.41
C LYS A 48 -18.05 20.11 36.17
N LYS A 49 -19.12 20.00 35.40
CA LYS A 49 -19.67 18.74 34.91
C LYS A 49 -18.58 18.06 34.06
N ALA A 50 -17.90 17.07 34.62
CA ALA A 50 -16.84 16.33 33.94
C ALA A 50 -17.45 15.53 32.76
N LEU A 51 -16.80 15.65 31.60
CA LEU A 51 -16.98 14.72 30.49
C LEU A 51 -16.55 13.31 30.96
N PRO A 52 -17.17 12.23 30.47
CA PRO A 52 -16.76 10.87 30.84
C PRO A 52 -15.30 10.64 30.45
N GLU A 53 -14.51 10.11 31.40
CA GLU A 53 -13.15 9.63 31.13
C GLU A 53 -13.23 8.43 30.16
N PHE A 54 -12.63 8.58 28.98
CA PHE A 54 -12.43 7.49 28.03
C PHE A 54 -11.47 6.48 28.63
N LYS A 55 -11.94 5.23 28.77
CA LYS A 55 -11.05 4.10 29.05
C LYS A 55 -10.19 3.85 27.81
N SER A 56 -8.89 3.67 28.01
CA SER A 56 -7.96 3.17 26.99
C SER A 56 -8.51 1.90 26.34
N GLU A 57 -8.40 1.83 25.02
CA GLU A 57 -8.92 0.79 24.11
C GLU A 57 -8.95 -0.63 24.71
N ASP A 58 -10.14 -1.24 24.70
CA ASP A 58 -10.32 -2.68 24.88
C ASP A 58 -9.99 -3.38 23.55
N LYS A 59 -8.85 -4.08 23.50
CA LYS A 59 -8.16 -4.55 22.27
C LYS A 59 -8.88 -5.64 21.46
N ASN A 60 -10.16 -5.91 21.69
CA ASN A 60 -10.84 -7.13 21.19
C ASN A 60 -12.09 -6.93 20.30
N GLN A 61 -12.35 -5.74 19.75
CA GLN A 61 -13.41 -5.58 18.73
C GLN A 61 -12.93 -4.80 17.50
N ARG A 62 -12.81 -5.48 16.35
CA ARG A 62 -12.50 -4.90 15.04
C ARG A 62 -13.75 -5.00 14.14
N PRO A 63 -14.38 -3.91 13.66
CA PRO A 63 -15.43 -4.02 12.63
C PRO A 63 -14.86 -4.20 11.21
N LEU A 64 -15.76 -4.46 10.29
CA LEU A 64 -15.51 -4.92 8.92
C LEU A 64 -15.04 -3.78 7.99
N SER A 65 -14.14 -4.11 7.06
CA SER A 65 -13.83 -3.25 5.91
C SER A 65 -13.16 -4.02 4.75
N HIS A 66 -13.16 -3.41 3.56
CA HIS A 66 -12.82 -4.02 2.27
C HIS A 66 -11.90 -3.11 1.43
N THR A 67 -10.63 -3.02 1.84
CA THR A 67 -9.62 -2.05 1.39
C THR A 67 -9.33 -2.06 -0.12
N LYS A 68 -9.66 -3.13 -0.85
CA LYS A 68 -9.55 -3.19 -2.33
C LYS A 68 -10.62 -2.40 -3.08
N PHE A 69 -11.57 -1.82 -2.38
CA PHE A 69 -12.60 -1.04 -3.04
C PHE A 69 -12.88 0.30 -2.39
N SER A 70 -12.20 0.68 -1.30
CA SER A 70 -12.40 1.92 -0.55
C SER A 70 -12.35 3.19 -1.41
N SER A 71 -11.55 3.20 -2.49
CA SER A 71 -11.45 4.31 -3.45
C SER A 71 -12.40 4.26 -4.65
N LEU A 72 -13.07 3.14 -4.92
CA LEU A 72 -13.93 3.00 -6.11
C LEU A 72 -15.12 3.95 -6.01
N GLN A 73 -15.29 4.85 -6.97
CA GLN A 73 -16.45 5.74 -6.98
C GLN A 73 -17.75 4.92 -7.09
N VAL A 74 -18.63 5.10 -6.11
CA VAL A 74 -19.96 4.48 -6.06
C VAL A 74 -20.98 5.55 -6.43
N PRO A 75 -21.77 5.39 -7.50
CA PRO A 75 -22.73 6.42 -7.86
C PRO A 75 -23.94 6.37 -6.93
N PHE A 76 -24.49 7.54 -6.61
CA PHE A 76 -25.79 7.68 -5.97
C PHE A 76 -26.91 7.35 -6.95
N ILE A 77 -27.79 6.44 -6.55
CA ILE A 77 -28.98 6.04 -7.30
C ILE A 77 -30.14 6.94 -6.85
N LYS A 78 -30.84 7.54 -7.81
CA LYS A 78 -32.05 8.31 -7.52
C LYS A 78 -33.17 7.40 -7.07
N ASN A 79 -33.84 7.75 -5.98
CA ASN A 79 -35.05 7.06 -5.57
C ASN A 79 -36.26 7.50 -6.41
N GLU A 80 -36.87 6.58 -7.16
CA GLU A 80 -38.09 6.76 -7.95
C GLU A 80 -39.21 5.81 -7.44
N GLY A 81 -39.19 5.56 -6.13
CA GLY A 81 -40.12 4.69 -5.42
C GLY A 81 -39.60 3.26 -5.20
N GLN A 82 -38.28 3.05 -5.19
CA GLN A 82 -37.70 1.75 -4.84
C GLN A 82 -37.66 1.54 -3.32
N VAL A 83 -37.52 2.61 -2.54
CA VAL A 83 -37.46 2.59 -1.07
C VAL A 83 -38.30 3.75 -0.51
N ASP A 84 -39.07 3.53 0.56
CA ASP A 84 -39.88 4.60 1.15
C ASP A 84 -38.99 5.62 1.91
N ASP A 85 -39.40 6.90 1.91
CA ASP A 85 -38.76 8.01 2.65
C ASP A 85 -37.29 8.34 2.33
N ILE A 86 -36.76 7.83 1.21
CA ILE A 86 -35.40 8.10 0.71
C ILE A 86 -35.41 9.05 -0.50
N VAL A 87 -34.36 9.85 -0.71
CA VAL A 87 -34.20 10.69 -1.93
C VAL A 87 -33.15 10.10 -2.87
N TYR A 88 -31.99 9.73 -2.34
CA TYR A 88 -30.91 9.03 -3.06
C TYR A 88 -30.32 7.94 -2.18
N TYR A 89 -29.66 6.95 -2.77
CA TYR A 89 -28.90 5.96 -2.00
C TYR A 89 -27.67 5.47 -2.75
N ALA A 90 -26.61 5.14 -2.02
CA ALA A 90 -25.39 4.55 -2.55
C ALA A 90 -25.16 3.19 -1.88
N ASN A 91 -24.95 2.15 -2.69
CA ASN A 91 -24.62 0.82 -2.20
C ASN A 91 -23.11 0.69 -2.04
N THR A 92 -22.60 1.20 -0.92
CA THR A 92 -21.18 1.12 -0.56
C THR A 92 -20.83 -0.30 -0.12
N PHE A 93 -19.54 -0.64 -0.06
CA PHE A 93 -19.08 -1.95 0.39
C PHE A 93 -19.25 -2.18 1.89
N ALA A 94 -19.44 -1.12 2.69
CA ALA A 94 -19.79 -1.24 4.11
C ALA A 94 -21.30 -1.41 4.33
N GLY A 95 -22.12 -1.25 3.30
CA GLY A 95 -23.58 -1.22 3.40
C GLY A 95 -24.20 -0.09 2.58
N THR A 96 -25.53 0.01 2.61
CA THR A 96 -26.23 1.06 1.89
C THR A 96 -26.28 2.34 2.71
N VAL A 97 -25.87 3.45 2.11
CA VAL A 97 -26.08 4.79 2.66
C VAL A 97 -27.27 5.43 1.97
N PHE A 98 -28.29 5.76 2.75
CA PHE A 98 -29.49 6.40 2.28
C PHE A 98 -29.46 7.90 2.61
N VAL A 99 -29.72 8.74 1.61
CA VAL A 99 -29.86 10.18 1.74
C VAL A 99 -31.33 10.51 1.91
N THR A 100 -31.68 11.09 3.06
CA THR A 100 -33.04 11.52 3.40
C THR A 100 -33.15 13.05 3.39
N LYS A 101 -34.33 13.58 3.74
CA LYS A 101 -34.50 15.03 3.99
C LYS A 101 -33.98 15.49 5.36
N GLY A 102 -33.62 14.56 6.25
CA GLY A 102 -33.10 14.85 7.60
C GLY A 102 -31.60 14.56 7.79
N GLY A 103 -31.00 13.74 6.91
CA GLY A 103 -29.59 13.35 7.03
C GLY A 103 -29.26 12.07 6.26
N LEU A 104 -28.25 11.36 6.74
CA LEU A 104 -27.75 10.11 6.20
C LEU A 104 -28.16 8.94 7.10
N THR A 105 -28.62 7.85 6.51
CA THR A 105 -28.86 6.60 7.22
C THR A 105 -27.93 5.54 6.68
N TYR A 106 -27.06 5.02 7.52
CA TYR A 106 -26.14 3.94 7.23
C TYR A 106 -26.79 2.61 7.62
N SER A 107 -26.96 1.72 6.65
CA SER A 107 -27.51 0.38 6.83
C SER A 107 -26.40 -0.65 6.65
N ILE A 108 -25.84 -1.13 7.76
CA ILE A 108 -24.66 -1.99 7.80
C ILE A 108 -25.08 -3.43 8.12
N PRO A 109 -24.82 -4.42 7.25
CA PRO A 109 -25.12 -5.83 7.54
C PRO A 109 -24.31 -6.33 8.74
N THR A 110 -24.94 -7.06 9.67
CA THR A 110 -24.20 -7.73 10.75
C THR A 110 -23.73 -9.11 10.28
N GLU A 111 -22.48 -9.47 10.56
CA GLU A 111 -22.02 -10.85 10.34
C GLU A 111 -22.67 -11.83 11.32
N ASN A 112 -23.68 -12.54 10.82
CA ASN A 112 -24.10 -13.85 11.33
C ASN A 112 -24.34 -14.77 10.12
N LEU A 113 -23.25 -15.09 9.40
CA LEU A 113 -23.16 -16.31 8.61
C LEU A 113 -21.91 -17.05 9.08
N LYS A 114 -22.03 -17.75 10.21
CA LYS A 114 -21.05 -18.78 10.56
C LYS A 114 -21.05 -19.82 9.43
N ALA A 115 -19.89 -20.06 8.84
CA ALA A 115 -19.63 -21.08 7.84
C ALA A 115 -19.67 -22.51 8.42
N ALA A 116 -20.75 -22.88 9.11
CA ALA A 116 -21.05 -24.24 9.52
C ALA A 116 -22.48 -24.57 9.07
N ASP A 117 -22.59 -25.61 8.22
CA ASP A 117 -23.81 -26.19 7.67
C ASP A 117 -24.42 -25.51 6.42
N MET A 118 -23.63 -25.35 5.36
CA MET A 118 -24.19 -25.40 3.98
C MET A 118 -23.56 -26.56 3.21
N GLN A 119 -23.92 -27.77 3.61
CA GLN A 119 -23.97 -28.88 2.67
C GLN A 119 -25.18 -28.61 1.75
N PHE A 120 -24.92 -28.20 0.51
CA PHE A 120 -25.95 -28.02 -0.51
C PHE A 120 -26.55 -29.38 -0.90
N ASP A 121 -27.54 -29.84 -0.15
CA ASP A 121 -28.47 -30.87 -0.60
C ASP A 121 -29.61 -30.20 -1.39
N LEU A 122 -29.54 -30.31 -2.72
CA LEU A 122 -30.38 -29.60 -3.68
C LEU A 122 -31.85 -30.07 -3.79
N GLU A 123 -32.42 -30.81 -2.83
CA GLU A 123 -33.77 -31.37 -3.02
C GLU A 123 -34.83 -31.12 -1.95
N LYS A 124 -34.55 -30.55 -0.78
CA LYS A 124 -35.62 -30.27 0.20
C LYS A 124 -35.33 -29.09 1.14
N ASN A 125 -35.85 -27.91 0.82
CA ASN A 125 -36.65 -27.12 1.76
C ASN A 125 -37.13 -25.78 1.15
N SER A 126 -38.43 -25.70 0.92
CA SER A 126 -39.19 -24.47 0.90
C SER A 126 -39.24 -23.88 2.33
N GLY A 127 -38.59 -22.74 2.55
CA GLY A 127 -38.78 -21.90 3.74
C GLY A 127 -37.64 -21.91 4.75
N LEU A 128 -36.59 -21.11 4.51
CA LEU A 128 -35.66 -20.61 5.53
C LEU A 128 -35.20 -19.20 5.13
N SER A 129 -35.89 -18.17 5.61
CA SER A 129 -35.33 -16.82 5.70
C SER A 129 -34.78 -16.64 7.12
N ALA A 130 -33.50 -16.92 7.33
CA ALA A 130 -32.85 -16.42 8.52
C ALA A 130 -32.85 -14.87 8.43
N PRO A 131 -33.34 -14.13 9.44
CA PRO A 131 -33.34 -12.67 9.38
C PRO A 131 -31.90 -12.16 9.36
N ILE A 132 -31.51 -11.50 8.26
CA ILE A 132 -30.29 -10.70 8.22
C ILE A 132 -30.48 -9.58 9.24
N SER A 133 -29.68 -9.58 10.30
CA SER A 133 -29.65 -8.45 11.22
C SER A 133 -28.83 -7.33 10.57
N VAL A 134 -29.30 -6.09 10.70
CA VAL A 134 -28.71 -4.89 10.09
C VAL A 134 -28.59 -3.85 11.21
N ALA A 135 -27.40 -3.27 11.40
CA ALA A 135 -27.27 -2.10 12.24
C ALA A 135 -27.62 -0.85 11.43
N VAL A 136 -28.43 0.01 12.03
CA VAL A 136 -28.86 1.28 11.44
C VAL A 136 -28.26 2.40 12.26
N ILE A 137 -27.37 3.17 11.65
CA ILE A 137 -26.80 4.38 12.25
C ILE A 137 -27.38 5.56 11.49
N ARG A 138 -27.95 6.52 12.19
CA ARG A 138 -28.45 7.75 11.59
C ARG A 138 -27.48 8.86 11.91
N GLU A 139 -27.09 9.60 10.89
CA GLU A 139 -26.28 10.80 11.01
C GLU A 139 -27.11 11.98 10.51
N GLU A 140 -27.48 12.86 11.42
CA GLU A 140 -28.31 14.01 11.15
C GLU A 140 -27.48 15.29 11.13
N PHE A 141 -27.83 16.21 10.23
CA PHE A 141 -27.30 17.55 10.28
C PHE A 141 -28.09 18.32 11.36
N VAL A 142 -27.42 18.86 12.37
CA VAL A 142 -28.06 19.63 13.44
C VAL A 142 -28.40 21.02 12.90
N THR A 143 -29.46 21.09 12.10
CA THR A 143 -29.90 22.29 11.40
C THR A 143 -31.41 22.45 11.51
N THR A 144 -31.88 23.70 11.42
CA THR A 144 -33.31 24.02 11.32
C THR A 144 -33.80 24.01 9.86
N LYS A 145 -32.92 23.78 8.89
CA LYS A 145 -33.25 23.76 7.48
C LYS A 145 -33.64 22.35 7.03
N ASN A 146 -34.70 22.26 6.24
CA ASN A 146 -35.02 21.02 5.54
C ASN A 146 -34.02 20.83 4.39
N LEU A 147 -33.31 19.70 4.38
CA LEU A 147 -32.40 19.38 3.29
C LEU A 147 -33.18 19.30 1.98
N GLN A 148 -32.56 19.79 0.89
CA GLN A 148 -33.08 19.66 -0.46
C GLN A 148 -32.07 18.90 -1.33
N PRO A 149 -31.89 17.58 -1.10
CA PRO A 149 -30.94 16.82 -1.89
C PRO A 149 -31.25 16.92 -3.39
N SER A 150 -30.26 17.32 -4.17
CA SER A 150 -30.38 17.56 -5.59
C SER A 150 -29.21 16.91 -6.34
N PRO A 151 -29.43 16.50 -7.61
CA PRO A 151 -28.40 15.76 -8.32
C PRO A 151 -27.22 16.67 -8.68
N HIS A 152 -25.99 16.19 -8.47
CA HIS A 152 -24.77 16.87 -8.91
C HIS A 152 -23.88 15.91 -9.70
N GLN A 153 -23.51 16.30 -10.92
CA GLN A 153 -22.70 15.48 -11.84
C GLN A 153 -23.33 14.10 -12.15
N ARG A 154 -24.01 14.00 -13.28
CA ARG A 154 -24.64 12.74 -13.72
C ARG A 154 -23.57 11.71 -14.07
N SER A 155 -23.72 10.49 -13.56
CA SER A 155 -22.84 9.37 -13.91
C SER A 155 -23.20 8.78 -15.27
N LYS A 156 -22.25 8.07 -15.89
CA LYS A 156 -22.50 7.31 -17.14
C LYS A 156 -23.36 6.05 -16.89
N THR A 157 -23.40 5.59 -15.65
CA THR A 157 -24.09 4.36 -15.24
C THR A 157 -25.60 4.58 -15.05
N ALA A 158 -26.41 3.61 -15.43
CA ALA A 158 -27.84 3.57 -15.14
C ALA A 158 -28.18 2.26 -14.40
N VAL A 159 -29.19 2.31 -13.53
CA VAL A 159 -29.60 1.16 -12.72
C VAL A 159 -30.99 0.68 -13.14
N ASN A 160 -31.18 -0.64 -13.18
CA ASN A 160 -32.49 -1.26 -13.30
C ASN A 160 -32.83 -1.95 -11.96
N TYR A 161 -34.06 -1.78 -11.50
CA TYR A 161 -34.57 -2.30 -10.23
C TYR A 161 -35.79 -3.18 -10.49
N PHE A 162 -35.65 -4.48 -10.22
CA PHE A 162 -36.68 -5.49 -10.44
C PHE A 162 -37.03 -6.15 -9.10
N ALA A 163 -38.03 -5.62 -8.40
CA ALA A 163 -38.50 -6.18 -7.13
C ALA A 163 -40.03 -6.35 -7.14
N GLY A 164 -40.50 -7.52 -6.72
CA GLY A 164 -41.93 -7.83 -6.69
C GLY A 164 -42.57 -7.92 -8.08
N LYS A 165 -43.84 -7.53 -8.18
CA LYS A 165 -44.61 -7.53 -9.43
C LYS A 165 -44.01 -6.59 -10.46
N GLU A 166 -44.23 -6.89 -11.74
CA GLU A 166 -43.71 -6.12 -12.88
C GLU A 166 -44.08 -4.62 -12.84
N GLU A 167 -45.25 -4.27 -12.32
CA GLU A 167 -45.70 -2.88 -12.12
C GLU A 167 -44.79 -2.06 -11.17
N ASN A 168 -44.02 -2.73 -10.31
CA ASN A 168 -43.06 -2.11 -9.40
C ASN A 168 -41.63 -2.05 -9.97
N TRP A 169 -41.41 -2.62 -11.16
CA TRP A 169 -40.11 -2.57 -11.81
C TRP A 169 -39.80 -1.15 -12.29
N ARG A 170 -38.52 -0.79 -12.26
CA ARG A 170 -38.01 0.49 -12.73
C ARG A 170 -36.77 0.23 -13.58
N THR A 171 -36.71 0.80 -14.78
CA THR A 171 -35.55 0.65 -15.66
C THR A 171 -34.94 2.01 -15.98
N ASN A 172 -33.65 2.01 -16.30
CA ASN A 172 -32.90 3.21 -16.68
C ASN A 172 -32.93 4.34 -15.63
N ILE A 173 -32.89 3.98 -14.34
CA ILE A 173 -32.81 4.93 -13.23
C ILE A 173 -31.48 5.67 -13.35
N SER A 174 -31.56 7.00 -13.33
CA SER A 174 -30.36 7.85 -13.41
C SER A 174 -29.53 7.76 -12.13
N THR A 175 -28.21 7.76 -12.30
CA THR A 175 -27.27 7.79 -11.19
C THR A 175 -26.35 9.01 -11.27
N PHE A 176 -25.76 9.38 -10.15
CA PHE A 176 -25.01 10.62 -9.98
C PHE A 176 -23.72 10.37 -9.21
N ASP A 177 -22.64 10.96 -9.67
CA ASP A 177 -21.32 10.87 -9.06
C ASP A 177 -21.25 11.62 -7.72
N SER A 178 -22.20 12.55 -7.50
CA SER A 178 -22.38 13.28 -6.24
C SER A 178 -23.82 13.77 -6.05
N VAL A 179 -24.15 14.17 -4.82
CA VAL A 179 -25.45 14.77 -4.48
C VAL A 179 -25.20 16.04 -3.68
N ASP A 180 -25.78 17.16 -4.11
CA ASP A 180 -25.75 18.42 -3.36
C ASP A 180 -26.89 18.43 -2.34
N LEU A 181 -26.58 18.64 -1.07
CA LEU A 181 -27.58 18.87 -0.02
C LEU A 181 -28.01 20.35 0.05
N GLY A 182 -27.30 21.22 -0.66
CA GLY A 182 -27.50 22.67 -0.65
C GLY A 182 -26.91 23.31 0.60
N GLU A 183 -27.44 24.48 0.95
CA GLU A 183 -27.00 25.24 2.13
C GLU A 183 -27.59 24.63 3.42
N VAL A 184 -26.84 23.73 4.06
CA VAL A 184 -27.27 22.97 5.23
C VAL A 184 -27.15 23.77 6.51
N PHE A 185 -26.07 24.54 6.68
CA PHE A 185 -25.88 25.50 7.77
C PHE A 185 -25.80 26.92 7.20
N PRO A 186 -26.00 27.99 7.98
CA PRO A 186 -25.90 29.35 7.48
C PRO A 186 -24.59 29.58 6.70
N ASN A 187 -24.69 29.87 5.39
CA ASN A 187 -23.56 30.03 4.48
C ASN A 187 -22.63 28.80 4.37
N VAL A 188 -23.12 27.58 4.63
CA VAL A 188 -22.34 26.35 4.43
C VAL A 188 -23.10 25.40 3.52
N ASP A 189 -22.55 25.16 2.33
CA ASP A 189 -23.04 24.15 1.41
C ASP A 189 -22.42 22.80 1.74
N VAL A 190 -23.20 21.72 1.57
CA VAL A 190 -22.70 20.35 1.75
C VAL A 190 -22.93 19.53 0.49
N ARG A 191 -21.88 18.86 0.03
CA ARG A 191 -21.92 17.90 -1.08
C ARG A 191 -21.49 16.52 -0.59
N LEU A 192 -22.15 15.50 -1.13
CA LEU A 192 -21.84 14.11 -0.85
C LEU A 192 -21.15 13.44 -2.04
N LYS A 193 -20.12 12.65 -1.77
CA LYS A 193 -19.51 11.71 -2.72
C LYS A 193 -19.42 10.34 -2.07
N ALA A 194 -19.72 9.27 -2.80
CA ALA A 194 -19.60 7.92 -2.27
C ALA A 194 -18.41 7.21 -2.92
N HIS A 195 -17.56 6.62 -2.09
CA HIS A 195 -16.35 5.90 -2.49
C HIS A 195 -16.27 4.63 -1.68
N GLY A 196 -16.21 3.51 -2.36
CA GLY A 196 -15.92 2.24 -1.73
C GLY A 196 -16.84 1.89 -0.58
N ASN A 197 -16.29 1.96 0.63
CA ASN A 197 -16.92 1.68 1.92
C ASN A 197 -17.42 2.95 2.65
N ASN A 198 -17.32 4.13 2.04
CA ASN A 198 -17.53 5.41 2.69
C ASN A 198 -18.40 6.38 1.86
N VAL A 199 -18.99 7.36 2.54
CA VAL A 199 -19.57 8.56 1.94
C VAL A 199 -18.88 9.78 2.51
N GLU A 200 -18.13 10.47 1.66
CA GLU A 200 -17.46 11.72 1.96
C GLU A 200 -18.47 12.88 1.98
N LYS A 201 -18.29 13.76 2.97
CA LYS A 201 -19.03 15.00 3.14
C LYS A 201 -18.06 16.14 2.92
N ILE A 202 -18.27 16.89 1.84
CA ILE A 202 -17.48 18.08 1.52
C ILE A 202 -18.28 19.29 2.02
N PHE A 203 -17.72 20.02 2.97
CA PHE A 203 -18.32 21.24 3.51
C PHE A 203 -17.66 22.45 2.86
N GLU A 204 -18.44 23.28 2.18
CA GLU A 204 -17.98 24.55 1.61
C GLU A 204 -18.57 25.71 2.44
N VAL A 205 -17.75 26.28 3.30
CA VAL A 205 -18.09 27.48 4.07
C VAL A 205 -17.86 28.69 3.17
N LYS A 206 -18.96 29.31 2.72
CA LYS A 206 -18.93 30.52 1.87
C LYS A 206 -18.40 31.72 2.65
N PRO A 207 -17.96 32.80 1.97
CA PRO A 207 -17.57 34.03 2.64
C PRO A 207 -18.63 34.54 3.63
N GLY A 208 -18.21 34.85 4.85
CA GLY A 208 -19.10 35.20 5.96
C GLY A 208 -19.84 34.03 6.62
N GLY A 209 -19.56 32.78 6.23
CA GLY A 209 -19.97 31.58 6.95
C GLY A 209 -19.06 31.27 8.14
N ASN A 210 -19.58 30.52 9.10
CA ASN A 210 -18.84 30.12 10.30
C ASN A 210 -18.79 28.57 10.38
N PRO A 211 -17.59 27.95 10.31
CA PRO A 211 -17.44 26.50 10.44
C PRO A 211 -17.88 25.96 11.82
N ASP A 212 -17.91 26.78 12.87
CA ASP A 212 -18.36 26.39 14.21
C ASP A 212 -19.84 25.97 14.25
N TYR A 213 -20.62 26.39 13.23
CA TYR A 213 -22.02 25.99 13.07
C TYR A 213 -22.19 24.61 12.48
N ILE A 214 -21.14 24.02 11.91
CA ILE A 214 -21.19 22.68 11.34
C ILE A 214 -21.28 21.69 12.49
N ARG A 215 -22.48 21.15 12.71
CA ARG A 215 -22.75 20.14 13.74
C ARG A 215 -23.53 18.99 13.13
N MET A 216 -22.97 17.80 13.31
CA MET A 216 -23.53 16.53 12.91
C MET A 216 -23.85 15.75 14.17
N ALA A 217 -24.97 15.04 14.22
CA ALA A 217 -25.35 14.20 15.35
C ALA A 217 -25.58 12.77 14.89
N PHE A 218 -25.11 11.81 15.68
CA PHE A 218 -25.41 10.41 15.48
C PHE A 218 -26.55 9.96 16.40
N GLU A 219 -27.44 9.14 15.85
CA GLU A 219 -28.36 8.27 16.59
C GLU A 219 -27.96 6.80 16.39
N GLY A 220 -28.10 6.00 17.44
CA GLY A 220 -27.78 4.57 17.41
C GLY A 220 -26.30 4.23 17.64
N ILE A 221 -25.55 5.15 18.24
CA ILE A 221 -24.13 4.95 18.61
C ILE A 221 -23.97 4.77 20.13
N ASN A 222 -22.93 4.06 20.53
CA ASN A 222 -22.56 3.81 21.92
C ASN A 222 -21.58 4.84 22.47
N GLY A 223 -20.84 5.52 21.59
CA GLY A 223 -19.79 6.46 21.95
C GLY A 223 -19.24 7.21 20.74
N LEU A 224 -18.65 8.38 20.97
CA LEU A 224 -18.06 9.22 19.95
C LEU A 224 -16.76 9.84 20.49
N GLY A 225 -15.66 9.73 19.77
CA GLY A 225 -14.34 10.20 20.20
C GLY A 225 -13.44 10.60 19.04
N VAL A 226 -12.22 11.03 19.36
CA VAL A 226 -11.17 11.33 18.37
C VAL A 226 -9.93 10.53 18.75
N SER A 227 -9.32 9.83 17.79
CA SER A 227 -8.08 9.09 18.01
C SER A 227 -6.87 10.02 18.16
N ASP A 228 -5.75 9.49 18.65
CA ASP A 228 -4.46 10.21 18.70
C ASP A 228 -3.96 10.63 17.31
N THR A 229 -4.43 9.95 16.26
CA THR A 229 -4.15 10.27 14.85
C THR A 229 -5.16 11.25 14.23
N GLY A 230 -6.14 11.73 15.01
CA GLY A 230 -7.13 12.72 14.60
C GLY A 230 -8.34 12.17 13.83
N LYS A 231 -8.54 10.84 13.80
CA LYS A 231 -9.72 10.21 13.18
C LYS A 231 -10.94 10.33 14.11
N LEU A 232 -12.14 10.49 13.56
CA LEU A 232 -13.37 10.43 14.35
C LEU A 232 -13.70 8.95 14.62
N LEU A 233 -13.90 8.57 15.88
CA LEU A 233 -14.24 7.22 16.31
C LEU A 233 -15.71 7.18 16.72
N ILE A 234 -16.47 6.25 16.14
CA ILE A 234 -17.90 6.06 16.38
C ILE A 234 -18.09 4.64 16.90
N GLU A 235 -18.37 4.50 18.19
CA GLU A 235 -18.61 3.19 18.80
C GLU A 235 -20.03 2.75 18.50
N THR A 236 -20.19 1.49 18.11
CA THR A 236 -21.49 0.89 17.76
C THR A 236 -21.56 -0.53 18.31
N ASP A 237 -22.74 -1.14 18.28
CA ASP A 237 -22.90 -2.56 18.65
C ASP A 237 -22.14 -3.52 17.72
N LEU A 238 -21.69 -3.03 16.55
CA LEU A 238 -20.88 -3.80 15.59
C LEU A 238 -19.36 -3.58 15.74
N GLY A 239 -18.95 -2.74 16.69
CA GLY A 239 -17.57 -2.28 16.84
C GLY A 239 -17.38 -0.82 16.42
N THR A 240 -16.14 -0.34 16.50
CA THR A 240 -15.78 1.07 16.28
C THR A 240 -15.58 1.41 14.80
N ILE A 241 -16.47 2.24 14.25
CA ILE A 241 -16.33 2.81 12.91
C ILE A 241 -15.43 4.06 13.00
N SER A 242 -14.49 4.23 12.06
CA SER A 242 -13.63 5.43 12.02
C SER A 242 -13.84 6.27 10.77
N MET A 243 -13.91 7.59 10.90
CA MET A 243 -13.79 8.53 9.77
C MET A 243 -12.38 9.17 9.75
N SER A 244 -11.84 9.42 8.56
CA SER A 244 -10.52 10.04 8.38
C SER A 244 -10.42 11.40 9.08
N LYS A 245 -9.20 11.78 9.48
CA LYS A 245 -8.91 13.12 9.99
C LYS A 245 -9.36 14.16 8.95
N PRO A 246 -10.03 15.25 9.35
CA PRO A 246 -10.47 16.26 8.39
C PRO A 246 -9.26 17.03 7.87
N VAL A 247 -9.37 17.51 6.63
CA VAL A 247 -8.43 18.43 6.02
C VAL A 247 -9.22 19.68 5.62
N ALA A 248 -8.70 20.87 5.90
CA ALA A 248 -9.32 22.10 5.48
C ALA A 248 -8.38 22.89 4.57
N TYR A 249 -8.93 23.64 3.61
CA TYR A 249 -8.13 24.47 2.70
C TYR A 249 -8.93 25.63 2.10
N GLN A 250 -8.19 26.64 1.63
CA GLN A 250 -8.70 27.80 0.88
C GLN A 250 -7.92 27.97 -0.42
N TYR A 251 -8.56 28.53 -1.45
CA TYR A 251 -7.86 29.00 -2.65
C TYR A 251 -7.67 30.51 -2.57
N ILE A 252 -6.44 30.96 -2.32
CA ILE A 252 -6.07 32.38 -2.25
C ILE A 252 -5.18 32.69 -3.45
N ASP A 253 -5.61 33.62 -4.31
CA ASP A 253 -4.93 33.97 -5.56
C ASP A 253 -4.68 32.76 -6.48
N GLY A 254 -5.59 31.79 -6.47
CA GLY A 254 -5.47 30.54 -7.24
C GLY A 254 -4.58 29.46 -6.61
N VAL A 255 -3.97 29.73 -5.46
CA VAL A 255 -3.09 28.77 -4.74
C VAL A 255 -3.87 28.10 -3.60
N LYS A 256 -3.83 26.76 -3.54
CA LYS A 256 -4.42 25.98 -2.44
C LYS A 256 -3.57 26.18 -1.18
N ARG A 257 -4.17 26.66 -0.09
CA ARG A 257 -3.55 26.79 1.22
C ARG A 257 -4.24 25.87 2.21
N LEU A 258 -3.49 24.98 2.86
CA LEU A 258 -4.01 24.13 3.92
C LEU A 258 -4.26 24.95 5.18
N ILE A 259 -5.37 24.65 5.85
CA ILE A 259 -5.79 25.22 7.12
C ILE A 259 -5.88 24.07 8.12
N ASP A 260 -5.25 24.25 9.28
CA ASP A 260 -5.31 23.25 10.35
C ASP A 260 -6.76 23.08 10.81
N VAL A 261 -7.21 21.83 10.87
CA VAL A 261 -8.54 21.47 11.33
C VAL A 261 -8.49 20.16 12.13
N SER A 262 -9.35 20.06 13.14
CA SER A 262 -9.58 18.83 13.90
C SER A 262 -11.07 18.62 14.16
N TYR A 263 -11.45 17.39 14.46
CA TYR A 263 -12.80 17.14 14.97
C TYR A 263 -13.00 17.79 16.35
N GLU A 264 -14.18 18.36 16.56
CA GLU A 264 -14.70 18.70 17.88
C GLU A 264 -15.82 17.74 18.20
N VAL A 265 -15.78 17.01 19.32
CA VAL A 265 -16.79 16.01 19.67
C VAL A 265 -17.52 16.37 20.95
N GLY A 266 -18.85 16.20 20.94
CA GLY A 266 -19.73 16.17 22.09
C GLY A 266 -20.18 14.75 22.43
N SER A 267 -21.27 14.59 23.18
CA SER A 267 -21.75 13.25 23.61
C SER A 267 -22.17 12.33 22.46
N ASN A 268 -22.79 12.89 21.43
CA ASN A 268 -23.26 12.17 20.24
C ASN A 268 -23.20 13.04 18.99
N SER A 269 -22.47 14.17 19.05
CA SER A 269 -22.35 15.09 17.93
C SER A 269 -20.91 15.46 17.68
N TYR A 270 -20.58 15.81 16.45
CA TYR A 270 -19.28 16.35 16.10
C TYR A 270 -19.39 17.59 15.21
N GLY A 271 -18.32 18.36 15.18
CA GLY A 271 -18.08 19.41 14.20
C GLY A 271 -16.58 19.58 14.01
N PHE A 272 -16.15 20.80 13.68
CA PHE A 272 -14.76 21.10 13.34
C PHE A 272 -14.23 22.26 14.17
N LEU A 273 -13.02 22.09 14.71
CA LEU A 273 -12.20 23.21 15.16
C LEU A 273 -11.29 23.60 14.00
N VAL A 274 -11.54 24.76 13.40
CA VAL A 274 -10.71 25.29 12.31
C VAL A 274 -9.79 26.37 12.88
N ASN A 275 -8.50 26.28 12.59
CA ASN A 275 -7.53 27.30 12.98
C ASN A 275 -7.70 28.58 12.12
N GLU A 276 -6.83 29.58 12.30
CA GLU A 276 -6.97 30.87 11.60
C GLU A 276 -7.04 30.73 10.06
N TYR A 277 -8.08 31.31 9.46
CA TYR A 277 -8.38 31.29 8.02
C TYR A 277 -8.93 32.66 7.55
N ASP A 278 -8.93 32.95 6.25
CA ASP A 278 -9.51 34.19 5.71
C ASP A 278 -11.04 34.07 5.56
N PRO A 279 -11.87 34.80 6.35
CA PRO A 279 -13.32 34.66 6.29
C PRO A 279 -13.97 35.21 5.01
N ASN A 280 -13.21 35.88 4.14
CA ASN A 280 -13.69 36.41 2.87
C ASN A 280 -13.48 35.44 1.69
N VAL A 281 -12.79 34.32 1.92
CA VAL A 281 -12.50 33.30 0.93
C VAL A 281 -13.22 32.01 1.33
N PRO A 282 -13.84 31.27 0.39
CA PRO A 282 -14.45 29.98 0.71
C PRO A 282 -13.44 29.05 1.41
N LEU A 283 -13.88 28.42 2.50
CA LEU A 283 -13.14 27.38 3.21
C LEU A 283 -13.79 26.03 2.87
N VAL A 284 -12.99 25.10 2.36
CA VAL A 284 -13.43 23.73 2.10
C VAL A 284 -12.89 22.82 3.19
N ILE A 285 -13.75 22.01 3.80
CA ILE A 285 -13.37 20.93 4.73
C ILE A 285 -13.70 19.60 4.06
N ASP A 286 -12.68 18.76 3.89
CA ASP A 286 -12.70 17.51 3.12
C ASP A 286 -12.05 16.37 3.95
N PRO A 287 -12.72 15.21 4.13
CA PRO A 287 -12.12 14.02 4.72
C PRO A 287 -10.97 13.39 3.89
N LEU A 288 -10.73 13.83 2.65
CA LEU A 288 -9.67 13.36 1.77
C LEU A 288 -8.49 14.35 1.67
N LEU A 289 -7.26 13.81 1.57
CA LEU A 289 -6.03 14.60 1.45
C LEU A 289 -5.64 14.86 -0.02
N ALA A 290 -5.17 13.83 -0.73
CA ALA A 290 -4.79 13.90 -2.14
C ALA A 290 -4.71 12.49 -2.77
N SER A 291 -5.02 12.40 -4.06
CA SER A 291 -4.71 11.26 -4.92
C SER A 291 -4.53 11.77 -6.35
N THR A 292 -3.77 11.05 -7.16
CA THR A 292 -3.54 11.42 -8.57
C THR A 292 -3.49 10.17 -9.45
N PHE A 293 -3.52 10.35 -10.75
CA PHE A 293 -3.48 9.29 -11.74
C PHE A 293 -2.54 9.68 -12.89
N VAL A 294 -1.68 8.74 -13.30
CA VAL A 294 -0.79 8.88 -14.45
C VAL A 294 -0.91 7.63 -15.31
N GLY A 295 -1.32 7.81 -16.56
CA GLY A 295 -1.49 6.72 -17.53
C GLY A 295 -2.10 7.22 -18.84
N GLY A 296 -1.93 6.44 -19.90
CA GLY A 296 -2.45 6.72 -21.25
C GLY A 296 -3.65 5.83 -21.61
N SER A 297 -3.85 5.64 -22.91
CA SER A 297 -5.00 4.92 -23.48
C SER A 297 -4.87 3.39 -23.50
N SER A 298 -3.67 2.86 -23.27
CA SER A 298 -3.35 1.43 -23.36
C SER A 298 -2.93 0.85 -22.01
N GLN A 299 -1.90 -0.01 -21.95
CA GLN A 299 -1.51 -0.70 -20.72
C GLN A 299 -0.32 0.01 -20.07
N GLU A 300 -0.49 0.37 -18.80
CA GLU A 300 0.58 0.79 -17.90
C GLU A 300 0.78 -0.24 -16.78
N ILE A 301 2.03 -0.44 -16.39
CA ILE A 301 2.39 -1.20 -15.21
C ILE A 301 3.37 -0.36 -14.41
N GLY A 302 2.91 0.21 -13.29
CA GLY A 302 3.78 0.83 -12.29
C GLY A 302 4.55 -0.26 -11.53
N ILE A 303 5.86 -0.08 -11.37
CA ILE A 303 6.75 -1.10 -10.81
C ILE A 303 7.35 -0.65 -9.48
N PHE A 304 7.86 0.58 -9.41
CA PHE A 304 8.58 1.07 -8.23
C PHE A 304 8.26 2.55 -7.97
N ILE A 305 8.34 2.93 -6.69
CA ILE A 305 8.11 4.29 -6.20
C ILE A 305 9.23 4.67 -5.23
N SER A 306 9.71 5.92 -5.30
CA SER A 306 10.66 6.50 -4.36
C SER A 306 10.34 7.97 -4.11
N LEU A 307 10.90 8.54 -3.05
CA LEU A 307 10.75 9.96 -2.69
C LEU A 307 12.11 10.65 -2.78
N ASP A 308 12.16 11.84 -3.37
CA ASP A 308 13.35 12.69 -3.30
C ASP A 308 13.48 13.43 -1.97
N SER A 309 14.60 14.12 -1.76
CA SER A 309 14.87 14.91 -0.55
C SER A 309 13.84 16.01 -0.25
N SER A 310 13.03 16.41 -1.25
CA SER A 310 11.94 17.40 -1.12
C SER A 310 10.55 16.75 -0.98
N GLY A 311 10.49 15.42 -0.93
CA GLY A 311 9.26 14.64 -0.87
C GLY A 311 8.51 14.51 -2.18
N ASN A 312 9.10 14.90 -3.32
CA ASN A 312 8.48 14.64 -4.61
C ASN A 312 8.54 13.15 -4.92
N VAL A 313 7.51 12.66 -5.59
CA VAL A 313 7.32 11.24 -5.85
C VAL A 313 7.91 10.87 -7.21
N PHE A 314 8.86 9.94 -7.22
CA PHE A 314 9.34 9.29 -8.43
C PHE A 314 8.65 7.95 -8.61
N VAL A 315 8.10 7.72 -9.80
CA VAL A 315 7.49 6.44 -10.19
C VAL A 315 8.18 5.95 -11.45
N THR A 316 8.59 4.68 -11.46
CA THR A 316 8.98 4.00 -12.70
C THR A 316 8.07 2.82 -12.99
N GLY A 317 7.94 2.52 -14.27
CA GLY A 317 7.17 1.40 -14.75
C GLY A 317 7.37 1.24 -16.24
N GLN A 318 6.41 0.58 -16.87
CA GLN A 318 6.42 0.35 -18.30
C GLN A 318 5.06 0.64 -18.91
N THR A 319 5.03 1.10 -20.15
CA THR A 319 3.80 1.44 -20.84
C THR A 319 3.84 1.06 -22.32
N THR A 320 2.68 0.68 -22.85
CA THR A 320 2.45 0.52 -24.30
C THR A 320 1.63 1.67 -24.89
N SER A 321 1.37 2.71 -24.10
CA SER A 321 0.55 3.86 -24.49
C SER A 321 1.42 4.91 -25.17
N SER A 322 1.14 5.19 -26.44
CA SER A 322 1.77 6.30 -27.17
C SER A 322 1.34 7.68 -26.67
N ASP A 323 0.25 7.75 -25.91
CA ASP A 323 -0.28 8.94 -25.26
C ASP A 323 -0.06 8.95 -23.74
N PHE A 324 0.90 8.17 -23.23
CA PHE A 324 1.28 8.24 -21.83
C PHE A 324 1.73 9.68 -21.48
N PRO A 325 1.34 10.24 -20.32
CA PRO A 325 1.68 11.61 -19.96
C PRO A 325 3.20 11.85 -19.92
N THR A 326 3.70 12.65 -20.85
CA THR A 326 5.06 13.20 -20.85
C THR A 326 5.06 14.71 -20.59
N THR A 327 6.23 15.27 -20.31
CA THR A 327 6.43 16.71 -20.16
C THR A 327 7.50 17.18 -21.15
N SER A 328 7.46 18.45 -21.56
CA SER A 328 8.48 19.01 -22.44
C SER A 328 9.86 19.13 -21.77
N ALA A 329 10.93 19.12 -22.56
CA ALA A 329 12.31 19.33 -22.10
C ALA A 329 12.83 18.24 -21.15
N VAL A 330 12.31 17.02 -21.31
CA VAL A 330 12.83 15.80 -20.70
C VAL A 330 13.76 15.07 -21.68
N TYR A 331 14.36 13.97 -21.23
CA TYR A 331 15.28 13.17 -22.05
C TYR A 331 14.63 12.60 -23.31
N ASP A 332 13.47 11.95 -23.18
CA ASP A 332 12.68 11.44 -24.30
C ASP A 332 11.18 11.67 -24.08
N GLU A 333 10.57 12.35 -25.06
CA GLU A 333 9.16 12.75 -25.05
C GLU A 333 8.25 11.72 -25.75
N ASN A 334 8.78 10.70 -26.43
CA ASN A 334 8.00 9.77 -27.28
C ASN A 334 8.27 8.28 -26.99
N GLN A 335 7.23 7.44 -27.11
CA GLN A 335 7.33 5.99 -26.89
C GLN A 335 7.61 5.21 -28.19
N ASN A 336 8.49 4.22 -28.13
CA ASN A 336 9.11 3.57 -29.28
C ASN A 336 8.35 2.33 -29.81
N ASN A 337 7.02 2.36 -29.74
CA ASN A 337 6.05 1.44 -30.37
C ASN A 337 5.91 0.01 -29.80
N ASN A 338 6.82 -0.51 -28.96
CA ASN A 338 6.70 -1.86 -28.38
C ASN A 338 6.19 -1.88 -26.92
N ARG A 339 7.05 -1.49 -25.97
CA ARG A 339 6.75 -1.19 -24.56
C ARG A 339 8.02 -0.59 -23.99
N ASP A 340 7.93 0.63 -23.46
CA ASP A 340 9.10 1.34 -22.95
C ASP A 340 8.98 1.56 -21.46
N VAL A 341 10.11 1.86 -20.83
CA VAL A 341 10.14 2.33 -19.46
C VAL A 341 9.67 3.77 -19.43
N PHE A 342 8.87 4.12 -18.42
CA PHE A 342 8.63 5.51 -18.06
C PHE A 342 9.27 5.81 -16.70
N VAL A 343 9.68 7.06 -16.53
CA VAL A 343 10.06 7.63 -15.23
C VAL A 343 9.30 8.95 -15.09
N SER A 344 8.53 9.08 -14.01
CA SER A 344 7.69 10.24 -13.74
C SER A 344 8.02 10.82 -12.37
N LYS A 345 8.23 12.14 -12.32
CA LYS A 345 8.35 12.95 -11.11
C LYS A 345 7.05 13.70 -10.88
N ILE A 346 6.42 13.47 -9.74
CA ILE A 346 5.16 14.10 -9.31
C ILE A 346 5.46 14.98 -8.10
N SER A 347 4.84 16.16 -8.01
CA SER A 347 5.00 17.04 -6.86
C SER A 347 4.58 16.35 -5.55
N ASN A 348 5.20 16.73 -4.44
CA ASN A 348 4.90 16.17 -3.10
C ASN A 348 3.41 16.26 -2.72
N ASP A 349 2.72 17.31 -3.15
CA ASP A 349 1.28 17.48 -2.94
C ASP A 349 0.38 16.72 -3.93
N LEU A 350 0.99 15.94 -4.83
CA LEU A 350 0.38 15.17 -5.92
C LEU A 350 -0.42 16.02 -6.94
N SER A 351 -0.26 17.35 -6.91
CA SER A 351 -1.04 18.26 -7.75
C SER A 351 -0.52 18.39 -9.19
N GLY A 352 0.75 18.03 -9.43
CA GLY A 352 1.38 18.21 -10.74
C GLY A 352 2.38 17.11 -11.12
N LEU A 353 2.29 16.66 -12.37
CA LEU A 353 3.35 15.90 -13.02
C LEU A 353 4.47 16.88 -13.40
N SER A 354 5.54 16.89 -12.62
CA SER A 354 6.64 17.86 -12.74
C SER A 354 7.58 17.52 -13.89
N ALA A 355 7.86 16.23 -14.07
CA ALA A 355 8.63 15.72 -15.21
C ALA A 355 8.18 14.29 -15.54
N SER A 356 8.19 13.89 -16.80
CA SER A 356 7.89 12.52 -17.19
C SER A 356 8.53 12.20 -18.54
N THR A 357 9.39 11.19 -18.55
CA THR A 357 10.22 10.79 -19.70
C THR A 357 10.07 9.31 -20.00
N PHE A 358 10.42 8.93 -21.23
CA PHE A 358 10.66 7.54 -21.59
C PHE A 358 12.15 7.16 -21.48
N LEU A 359 12.39 5.85 -21.40
CA LEU A 359 13.68 5.20 -21.51
C LEU A 359 13.49 3.86 -22.24
N GLY A 360 14.07 3.71 -23.42
CA GLY A 360 13.90 2.50 -24.23
C GLY A 360 14.44 2.67 -25.64
N GLY A 361 14.35 1.59 -26.41
CA GLY A 361 14.62 1.55 -27.84
C GLY A 361 13.45 0.91 -28.58
N THR A 362 13.70 0.35 -29.76
CA THR A 362 12.61 -0.12 -30.64
C THR A 362 11.92 -1.41 -30.20
N ASN A 363 12.50 -2.21 -29.29
CA ASN A 363 11.94 -3.47 -28.80
C ASN A 363 11.35 -3.33 -27.38
N PHE A 364 11.19 -4.45 -26.66
CA PHE A 364 10.59 -4.45 -25.32
C PHE A 364 11.62 -4.06 -24.26
N ASP A 365 11.32 -2.96 -23.57
CA ASP A 365 12.09 -2.45 -22.44
C ASP A 365 11.23 -2.49 -21.18
N THR A 366 11.85 -2.87 -20.07
CA THR A 366 11.15 -3.07 -18.81
C THR A 366 12.00 -2.55 -17.66
N ALA A 367 11.37 -1.93 -16.67
CA ALA A 367 12.00 -1.54 -15.42
C ALA A 367 11.65 -2.55 -14.32
N SER A 368 12.57 -2.75 -13.39
CA SER A 368 12.38 -3.60 -12.21
C SER A 368 12.55 -2.84 -10.89
N SER A 369 13.39 -1.80 -10.87
CA SER A 369 13.74 -1.06 -9.66
C SER A 369 14.23 0.35 -9.97
N LEU A 370 14.05 1.24 -8.99
CA LEU A 370 14.51 2.63 -9.02
C LEU A 370 15.13 3.00 -7.68
N SER A 371 16.20 3.79 -7.70
CA SER A 371 16.79 4.44 -6.51
C SER A 371 17.27 5.85 -6.86
N LEU A 372 17.42 6.68 -5.85
CA LEU A 372 17.86 8.07 -5.99
C LEU A 372 19.22 8.23 -5.31
N ASP A 373 20.14 8.92 -5.98
CA ASP A 373 21.44 9.26 -5.39
C ASP A 373 21.34 10.46 -4.43
N SER A 374 22.45 10.78 -3.78
CA SER A 374 22.52 11.92 -2.84
C SER A 374 22.17 13.29 -3.44
N ALA A 375 22.13 13.41 -4.78
CA ALA A 375 21.71 14.59 -5.52
C ALA A 375 20.32 14.43 -6.18
N ASP A 376 19.55 13.43 -5.74
CA ASP A 376 18.22 13.06 -6.26
C ASP A 376 18.22 12.67 -7.75
N ASN A 377 19.35 12.28 -8.34
CA ASN A 377 19.38 11.70 -9.68
C ASN A 377 18.86 10.26 -9.64
N VAL A 378 18.20 9.86 -10.72
CA VAL A 378 17.43 8.63 -10.77
C VAL A 378 18.22 7.51 -11.41
N PHE A 379 18.46 6.44 -10.65
CA PHE A 379 18.95 5.18 -11.17
C PHE A 379 17.80 4.22 -11.45
N VAL A 380 17.80 3.59 -12.62
CA VAL A 380 16.82 2.58 -13.03
C VAL A 380 17.55 1.36 -13.56
N THR A 381 17.08 0.16 -13.19
CA THR A 381 17.51 -1.11 -13.79
C THR A 381 16.32 -1.93 -14.25
N GLY A 382 16.59 -2.85 -15.16
CA GLY A 382 15.62 -3.80 -15.67
C GLY A 382 16.24 -4.69 -16.73
N ARG A 383 15.47 -4.97 -17.78
CA ARG A 383 15.98 -5.65 -18.98
C ARG A 383 15.47 -4.99 -20.25
N THR A 384 16.26 -5.14 -21.29
CA THR A 384 15.98 -4.63 -22.63
C THR A 384 16.23 -5.72 -23.68
N GLY A 385 15.47 -5.70 -24.77
CA GLY A 385 15.79 -6.45 -25.99
C GLY A 385 16.08 -5.54 -27.18
N SER A 386 16.38 -4.27 -26.90
CA SER A 386 16.51 -3.20 -27.89
C SER A 386 18.00 -2.99 -28.17
N SER A 387 18.47 -3.31 -29.37
CA SER A 387 19.87 -3.07 -29.78
C SER A 387 20.20 -1.58 -29.94
N ASP A 388 19.17 -0.75 -29.97
CA ASP A 388 19.20 0.70 -29.95
C ASP A 388 18.80 1.29 -28.59
N PHE A 389 18.80 0.49 -27.51
CA PHE A 389 18.62 1.00 -26.16
C PHE A 389 19.69 2.06 -25.86
N PRO A 390 19.33 3.21 -25.27
CA PRO A 390 20.26 4.31 -25.13
C PRO A 390 21.38 3.97 -24.14
N THR A 391 22.63 3.97 -24.64
CA THR A 391 23.85 3.89 -23.84
C THR A 391 24.67 5.17 -23.96
N THR A 392 25.54 5.41 -22.97
CA THR A 392 26.42 6.60 -22.96
C THR A 392 27.85 6.26 -23.38
N THR A 393 28.57 7.21 -23.96
CA THR A 393 29.91 7.00 -24.55
C THR A 393 30.97 6.43 -23.61
N ASN A 394 30.85 6.65 -22.30
CA ASN A 394 31.79 6.13 -21.29
C ASN A 394 31.20 4.98 -20.46
N ALA A 395 30.08 4.41 -20.89
CA ALA A 395 29.46 3.28 -20.21
C ALA A 395 30.39 2.07 -20.18
N TYR A 396 30.26 1.28 -19.12
CA TYR A 396 30.97 0.01 -18.95
C TYR A 396 30.77 -0.91 -20.15
N ASP A 397 29.52 -1.03 -20.62
CA ASP A 397 29.14 -1.72 -21.83
C ASP A 397 28.11 -0.93 -22.65
N GLN A 398 28.34 -0.85 -23.96
CA GLN A 398 27.56 -0.06 -24.91
C GLN A 398 26.84 -0.92 -25.95
N ILE A 399 27.07 -2.23 -25.98
CA ILE A 399 26.61 -3.12 -27.04
C ILE A 399 25.79 -4.27 -26.44
N LEU A 400 24.58 -4.45 -26.96
CA LEU A 400 23.76 -5.65 -26.78
C LEU A 400 24.19 -6.75 -27.79
N ASP A 401 24.18 -8.05 -27.44
CA ASP A 401 24.31 -9.15 -28.44
C ASP A 401 22.92 -9.74 -28.88
N ASP A 402 22.80 -11.04 -29.16
CA ASP A 402 21.58 -11.68 -29.74
C ASP A 402 20.42 -11.84 -28.72
N PHE A 403 20.64 -11.52 -27.43
CA PHE A 403 19.65 -11.75 -26.35
C PHE A 403 19.34 -10.51 -25.49
N ARG A 404 18.39 -10.68 -24.55
CA ARG A 404 17.94 -9.60 -23.67
C ARG A 404 18.92 -9.43 -22.52
N GLU A 405 19.45 -8.24 -22.34
CA GLU A 405 20.41 -7.96 -21.28
C GLU A 405 19.80 -7.13 -20.16
N GLY A 406 20.42 -7.21 -18.99
CA GLY A 406 20.23 -6.24 -17.92
C GLY A 406 20.79 -4.89 -18.34
N TYR A 407 20.22 -3.81 -17.81
CA TYR A 407 20.78 -2.47 -17.97
C TYR A 407 20.77 -1.71 -16.65
N VAL A 408 21.58 -0.66 -16.58
CA VAL A 408 21.52 0.35 -15.54
C VAL A 408 21.61 1.72 -16.21
N SER A 409 20.70 2.62 -15.86
CA SER A 409 20.61 3.96 -16.42
C SER A 409 20.48 5.01 -15.31
N LYS A 410 21.12 6.16 -15.51
CA LYS A 410 21.12 7.30 -14.60
C LYS A 410 20.56 8.55 -15.29
N LEU A 411 19.38 8.98 -14.88
CA LEU A 411 18.74 10.22 -15.31
C LEU A 411 18.99 11.35 -14.29
N SER A 412 19.09 12.59 -14.75
CA SER A 412 19.09 13.76 -13.86
C SER A 412 17.79 13.86 -13.05
N ASN A 413 17.82 14.54 -11.90
CA ASN A 413 16.64 14.75 -11.03
C ASN A 413 15.43 15.40 -11.76
N ASP A 414 15.69 16.25 -12.75
CA ASP A 414 14.67 16.88 -13.59
C ASP A 414 14.26 16.02 -14.81
N LEU A 415 14.83 14.82 -14.94
CA LEU A 415 14.63 13.86 -16.02
C LEU A 415 15.01 14.39 -17.42
N SER A 416 15.77 15.48 -17.50
CA SER A 416 16.17 16.10 -18.78
C SER A 416 17.37 15.43 -19.45
N THR A 417 18.20 14.72 -18.69
CA THR A 417 19.48 14.21 -19.17
C THR A 417 19.70 12.76 -18.75
N LEU A 418 19.97 11.87 -19.72
CA LEU A 418 20.55 10.55 -19.46
C LEU A 418 22.07 10.71 -19.29
N SER A 419 22.51 10.78 -18.04
CA SER A 419 23.90 11.09 -17.68
C SER A 419 24.84 9.89 -17.76
N ALA A 420 24.32 8.68 -17.54
CA ALA A 420 25.03 7.42 -17.71
C ALA A 420 24.05 6.32 -18.06
N SER A 421 24.43 5.37 -18.92
CA SER A 421 23.60 4.20 -19.24
C SER A 421 24.44 3.10 -19.84
N THR A 422 24.37 1.91 -19.26
CA THR A 422 25.19 0.74 -19.60
C THR A 422 24.35 -0.51 -19.70
N PHE A 423 24.76 -1.45 -20.56
CA PHE A 423 24.34 -2.83 -20.43
C PHE A 423 25.09 -3.54 -19.30
N LEU A 424 24.52 -4.63 -18.82
CA LEU A 424 25.08 -5.55 -17.82
C LEU A 424 24.58 -6.96 -18.14
N GLY A 425 25.36 -7.70 -18.92
CA GLY A 425 24.95 -9.00 -19.43
C GLY A 425 26.08 -9.83 -20.02
N GLY A 426 25.72 -10.98 -20.59
CA GLY A 426 26.60 -11.87 -21.32
C GLY A 426 25.93 -12.40 -22.59
N SER A 427 26.34 -13.57 -23.07
CA SER A 427 25.87 -14.14 -24.34
C SER A 427 24.43 -14.69 -24.34
N SER A 428 23.70 -14.61 -23.23
CA SER A 428 22.35 -15.15 -23.04
C SER A 428 21.45 -14.11 -22.35
N SER A 429 20.34 -14.51 -21.73
CA SER A 429 19.39 -13.55 -21.16
C SER A 429 19.69 -13.19 -19.71
N GLU A 430 19.67 -11.90 -19.42
CA GLU A 430 19.79 -11.34 -18.07
C GLU A 430 18.58 -10.51 -17.69
N THR A 431 18.38 -10.33 -16.39
CA THR A 431 17.40 -9.38 -15.88
C THR A 431 17.93 -8.73 -14.62
N GLY A 432 18.15 -7.40 -14.66
CA GLY A 432 18.31 -6.61 -13.44
C GLY A 432 16.98 -6.54 -12.70
N ARG A 433 16.96 -6.96 -11.43
CA ARG A 433 15.73 -7.06 -10.61
C ARG A 433 15.65 -5.98 -9.55
N SER A 434 16.78 -5.63 -8.95
CA SER A 434 16.85 -4.67 -7.85
C SER A 434 18.19 -3.96 -7.85
N LEU A 435 18.19 -2.69 -7.46
CA LEU A 435 19.39 -1.91 -7.21
C LEU A 435 19.34 -1.19 -5.86
N SER A 436 20.50 -0.84 -5.33
CA SER A 436 20.67 0.07 -4.20
C SER A 436 22.00 0.81 -4.34
N LEU A 437 22.10 1.96 -3.69
CA LEU A 437 23.27 2.82 -3.75
C LEU A 437 24.01 2.78 -2.41
N ASP A 438 25.34 2.71 -2.44
CA ASP A 438 26.14 2.91 -1.23
C ASP A 438 26.28 4.40 -0.88
N SER A 439 26.90 4.69 0.26
CA SER A 439 27.13 6.07 0.72
C SER A 439 27.98 6.95 -0.21
N ALA A 440 28.62 6.37 -1.23
CA ALA A 440 29.37 7.08 -2.27
C ALA A 440 28.64 7.06 -3.63
N ASP A 441 27.34 6.72 -3.62
CA ASP A 441 26.47 6.58 -4.78
C ASP A 441 26.95 5.52 -5.80
N ASN A 442 27.76 4.54 -5.39
CA ASN A 442 28.05 3.39 -6.25
C ASN A 442 26.86 2.45 -6.28
N VAL A 443 26.60 1.86 -7.44
CA VAL A 443 25.38 1.11 -7.71
C VAL A 443 25.62 -0.38 -7.48
N PHE A 444 24.89 -0.96 -6.53
CA PHE A 444 24.75 -2.40 -6.42
C PHE A 444 23.52 -2.85 -7.19
N VAL A 445 23.66 -3.88 -8.01
CA VAL A 445 22.58 -4.47 -8.80
C VAL A 445 22.57 -5.98 -8.60
N THR A 446 21.38 -6.55 -8.45
CA THR A 446 21.16 -8.00 -8.44
C THR A 446 20.09 -8.38 -9.44
N GLY A 447 20.12 -9.65 -9.83
CA GLY A 447 19.20 -10.21 -10.81
C GLY A 447 19.50 -11.66 -11.07
N GLU A 448 19.00 -12.16 -12.19
CA GLU A 448 19.36 -13.48 -12.72
C GLU A 448 20.09 -13.34 -14.05
N THR A 449 20.98 -14.30 -14.30
CA THR A 449 21.69 -14.45 -15.57
C THR A 449 21.62 -15.89 -16.05
N LEU A 450 21.45 -16.08 -17.35
CA LEU A 450 21.55 -17.38 -18.01
C LEU A 450 22.90 -17.57 -18.72
N SER A 451 23.81 -16.60 -18.58
CA SER A 451 25.07 -16.49 -19.30
C SER A 451 26.23 -17.06 -18.47
N SER A 452 26.90 -18.09 -19.02
CA SER A 452 28.15 -18.60 -18.45
C SER A 452 29.33 -17.62 -18.54
N ASP A 453 29.19 -16.60 -19.39
CA ASP A 453 30.16 -15.53 -19.62
C ASP A 453 29.70 -14.17 -19.06
N PHE A 454 28.70 -14.16 -18.16
CA PHE A 454 28.34 -12.95 -17.42
C PHE A 454 29.58 -12.35 -16.71
N PRO A 455 29.79 -11.03 -16.74
CA PRO A 455 31.01 -10.42 -16.26
C PRO A 455 31.15 -10.58 -14.74
N THR A 456 32.19 -11.31 -14.33
CA THR A 456 32.66 -11.39 -12.94
C THR A 456 34.04 -10.75 -12.79
N THR A 457 34.40 -10.39 -11.57
CA THR A 457 35.68 -9.73 -11.29
C THR A 457 36.60 -10.63 -10.47
N ALA A 458 37.90 -10.60 -10.75
CA ALA A 458 38.88 -11.39 -10.00
C ALA A 458 38.83 -11.07 -8.50
N GLY A 459 38.77 -12.12 -7.67
CA GLY A 459 38.72 -11.99 -6.21
C GLY A 459 37.32 -11.83 -5.64
N SER A 460 36.28 -11.87 -6.48
CA SER A 460 34.89 -12.00 -6.01
C SER A 460 34.62 -13.39 -5.43
N PHE A 461 33.52 -13.50 -4.69
CA PHE A 461 33.11 -14.72 -3.96
C PHE A 461 33.00 -15.95 -4.89
N ASP A 462 32.30 -15.81 -6.01
CA ASP A 462 32.22 -16.84 -7.05
C ASP A 462 32.27 -16.22 -8.45
N GLN A 463 33.12 -16.80 -9.29
CA GLN A 463 33.34 -16.41 -10.67
C GLN A 463 32.81 -17.45 -11.66
N ASN A 464 32.27 -18.57 -11.19
CA ASN A 464 31.78 -19.65 -12.02
C ASN A 464 30.26 -19.67 -12.04
N TYR A 465 29.70 -19.76 -13.24
CA TYR A 465 28.30 -20.02 -13.45
C TYR A 465 27.98 -21.50 -13.16
N GLY A 466 27.19 -21.75 -12.12
CA GLY A 466 27.02 -23.07 -11.51
C GLY A 466 25.90 -23.92 -12.10
N GLY A 467 24.88 -23.30 -12.70
CA GLY A 467 23.62 -23.98 -13.02
C GLY A 467 22.98 -23.61 -14.35
N ARG A 468 21.65 -23.54 -14.31
CA ARG A 468 20.79 -23.16 -15.46
C ARG A 468 20.43 -21.69 -15.45
N GLY A 469 20.60 -21.01 -14.33
CA GLY A 469 20.51 -19.57 -14.17
C GLY A 469 20.92 -19.22 -12.75
N ASP A 470 21.86 -18.30 -12.60
CA ASP A 470 22.42 -17.95 -11.29
C ASP A 470 22.04 -16.52 -10.92
N VAL A 471 22.09 -16.21 -9.62
CA VAL A 471 22.04 -14.81 -9.18
C VAL A 471 23.37 -14.16 -9.50
N PHE A 472 23.33 -12.94 -10.05
CA PHE A 472 24.49 -12.06 -10.03
C PHE A 472 24.32 -10.98 -8.97
N VAL A 473 25.45 -10.50 -8.45
CA VAL A 473 25.54 -9.25 -7.69
C VAL A 473 26.71 -8.46 -8.26
N SER A 474 26.45 -7.24 -8.71
CA SER A 474 27.42 -6.38 -9.37
C SER A 474 27.47 -5.01 -8.71
N LYS A 475 28.68 -4.46 -8.53
CA LYS A 475 28.94 -3.10 -8.06
C LYS A 475 29.51 -2.26 -9.20
N LEU A 476 28.78 -1.26 -9.65
CA LEU A 476 29.19 -0.28 -10.65
C LEU A 476 29.54 1.05 -10.00
N SER A 477 30.47 1.80 -10.59
CA SER A 477 30.71 3.20 -10.21
C SER A 477 29.46 4.06 -10.44
N ASN A 478 29.33 5.17 -9.73
CA ASN A 478 28.21 6.12 -9.86
C ASN A 478 27.99 6.65 -11.30
N ASP A 479 29.05 6.72 -12.10
CA ASP A 479 28.99 7.12 -13.51
C ASP A 479 28.79 5.94 -14.49
N LEU A 480 28.58 4.74 -13.96
CA LEU A 480 28.37 3.47 -14.68
C LEU A 480 29.48 3.12 -15.68
N SER A 481 30.69 3.69 -15.52
CA SER A 481 31.82 3.43 -16.40
C SER A 481 32.65 2.22 -16.00
N THR A 482 32.56 1.78 -14.74
CA THR A 482 33.44 0.77 -14.16
C THR A 482 32.65 -0.28 -13.37
N LEU A 483 32.78 -1.55 -13.75
CA LEU A 483 32.36 -2.70 -12.92
C LEU A 483 33.45 -2.99 -11.88
N SER A 484 33.22 -2.51 -10.65
CA SER A 484 34.21 -2.56 -9.56
C SER A 484 34.33 -3.96 -8.94
N SER A 485 33.19 -4.62 -8.74
CA SER A 485 33.14 -6.02 -8.30
C SER A 485 31.89 -6.69 -8.87
N SER A 486 31.97 -7.99 -9.16
CA SER A 486 30.85 -8.76 -9.66
C SER A 486 31.04 -10.25 -9.36
N THR A 487 30.00 -10.88 -8.84
CA THR A 487 30.00 -12.27 -8.36
C THR A 487 28.73 -13.00 -8.75
N PHE A 488 28.79 -14.33 -8.78
CA PHE A 488 27.60 -15.18 -8.72
C PHE A 488 27.22 -15.53 -7.28
N ILE A 489 25.95 -15.90 -7.09
CA ILE A 489 25.44 -16.70 -5.97
C ILE A 489 24.49 -17.74 -6.57
N GLY A 490 24.89 -19.01 -6.58
CA GLY A 490 24.13 -20.02 -7.33
C GLY A 490 24.46 -21.45 -6.93
N GLY A 491 23.57 -22.35 -7.33
CA GLY A 491 23.74 -23.79 -7.23
C GLY A 491 23.75 -24.43 -8.62
N SER A 492 23.23 -25.65 -8.73
CA SER A 492 23.23 -26.42 -9.99
C SER A 492 21.97 -26.26 -10.84
N GLU A 493 20.93 -25.59 -10.33
CA GLU A 493 19.64 -25.38 -11.01
C GLU A 493 19.37 -23.89 -11.26
N PHE A 494 18.18 -23.38 -10.95
CA PHE A 494 17.81 -21.98 -11.19
C PHE A 494 17.72 -21.19 -9.89
N GLU A 495 18.36 -20.02 -9.91
CA GLU A 495 18.28 -19.00 -8.89
C GLU A 495 17.81 -17.67 -9.46
N PHE A 496 17.05 -16.94 -8.65
CA PHE A 496 16.53 -15.62 -9.00
C PHE A 496 16.82 -14.65 -7.85
N GLY A 497 17.72 -13.68 -8.04
CA GLY A 497 17.94 -12.59 -7.09
C GLY A 497 16.90 -11.51 -7.30
N LEU A 498 15.96 -11.36 -6.38
CA LEU A 498 14.76 -10.54 -6.60
C LEU A 498 14.81 -9.18 -5.91
N SER A 499 15.58 -9.07 -4.83
CA SER A 499 15.76 -7.83 -4.09
C SER A 499 17.12 -7.83 -3.43
N LEU A 500 17.75 -6.65 -3.38
CA LEU A 500 18.91 -6.40 -2.55
C LEU A 500 18.68 -5.17 -1.65
N PHE A 501 19.41 -5.12 -0.55
CA PHE A 501 19.50 -3.94 0.32
C PHE A 501 20.89 -3.88 0.98
N LEU A 502 21.33 -2.69 1.37
CA LEU A 502 22.64 -2.48 1.99
C LEU A 502 22.49 -2.20 3.49
N ASP A 503 23.36 -2.78 4.32
CA ASP A 503 23.44 -2.39 5.74
C ASP A 503 24.20 -1.08 5.94
N SER A 504 24.21 -0.58 7.18
CA SER A 504 24.94 0.64 7.57
C SER A 504 26.44 0.64 7.26
N THR A 505 27.03 -0.52 6.94
CA THR A 505 28.43 -0.68 6.53
C THR A 505 28.59 -1.03 5.04
N ASN A 506 27.51 -0.92 4.27
CA ASN A 506 27.41 -1.27 2.85
C ASN A 506 27.64 -2.76 2.52
N ASN A 507 27.44 -3.68 3.47
CA ASN A 507 27.35 -5.10 3.12
C ASN A 507 26.01 -5.35 2.42
N VAL A 508 26.00 -6.31 1.49
CA VAL A 508 24.87 -6.54 0.60
C VAL A 508 24.05 -7.69 1.12
N PHE A 509 22.78 -7.45 1.41
CA PHE A 509 21.78 -8.49 1.63
C PHE A 509 21.03 -8.72 0.32
N VAL A 510 20.95 -9.99 -0.10
CA VAL A 510 20.19 -10.41 -1.29
C VAL A 510 19.19 -11.47 -0.88
N THR A 511 17.95 -11.34 -1.36
CA THR A 511 16.94 -12.39 -1.23
C THR A 511 16.34 -12.75 -2.58
N GLY A 512 15.74 -13.94 -2.63
CA GLY A 512 15.21 -14.46 -3.87
C GLY A 512 14.59 -15.83 -3.73
N ARG A 513 14.72 -16.63 -4.79
CA ARG A 513 14.30 -18.04 -4.83
C ARG A 513 15.43 -18.86 -5.44
N THR A 514 15.71 -20.01 -4.84
CA THR A 514 16.55 -21.06 -5.45
C THR A 514 15.71 -22.32 -5.66
N THR A 515 16.07 -23.12 -6.66
CA THR A 515 15.59 -24.51 -6.80
C THR A 515 16.72 -25.53 -6.64
N SER A 516 17.85 -25.11 -6.07
CA SER A 516 19.09 -25.90 -5.99
C SER A 516 19.33 -26.43 -4.58
N PHE A 517 19.49 -27.76 -4.47
CA PHE A 517 20.02 -28.39 -3.26
C PHE A 517 21.48 -27.98 -2.94
N SER A 518 22.21 -27.51 -3.95
CA SER A 518 23.62 -27.09 -3.89
C SER A 518 23.80 -25.59 -3.66
N PHE A 519 22.72 -24.83 -3.44
CA PHE A 519 22.82 -23.40 -3.19
C PHE A 519 23.70 -23.11 -1.95
N PRO A 520 24.60 -22.11 -1.99
CA PRO A 520 25.57 -21.91 -0.92
C PRO A 520 24.91 -21.38 0.35
N THR A 521 24.98 -22.18 1.42
CA THR A 521 24.64 -21.78 2.80
C THR A 521 25.90 -21.74 3.67
N THR A 522 25.85 -21.01 4.77
CA THR A 522 26.99 -20.87 5.70
C THR A 522 26.71 -21.56 7.03
N ALA A 523 27.72 -22.17 7.65
CA ALA A 523 27.56 -22.79 8.95
C ALA A 523 27.10 -21.77 10.02
N GLY A 524 26.11 -22.15 10.82
CA GLY A 524 25.55 -21.31 11.88
C GLY A 524 24.44 -20.37 11.43
N SER A 525 24.04 -20.41 10.15
CA SER A 525 22.82 -19.75 9.68
C SER A 525 21.55 -20.45 10.18
N PHE A 526 20.42 -19.75 10.09
CA PHE A 526 19.12 -20.20 10.59
C PHE A 526 18.69 -21.56 10.01
N ASP A 527 18.80 -21.74 8.69
CA ASP A 527 18.57 -23.01 8.02
C ASP A 527 19.56 -23.21 6.86
N GLN A 528 20.10 -24.42 6.77
CA GLN A 528 21.05 -24.85 5.74
C GLN A 528 20.46 -25.92 4.81
N ASN A 529 19.24 -26.40 5.08
CA ASN A 529 18.60 -27.46 4.32
C ASN A 529 17.55 -26.90 3.38
N TYR A 530 17.63 -27.27 2.11
CA TYR A 530 16.62 -26.98 1.12
C TYR A 530 15.45 -27.98 1.26
N GLY A 531 14.23 -27.47 1.50
CA GLY A 531 13.08 -28.22 1.98
C GLY A 531 12.07 -28.65 0.92
N GLY A 532 12.03 -28.02 -0.25
CA GLY A 532 10.93 -28.20 -1.21
C GLY A 532 11.28 -28.16 -2.70
N SER A 533 10.41 -27.53 -3.49
CA SER A 533 10.54 -27.30 -4.94
C SER A 533 11.06 -25.90 -5.29
N GLY A 534 11.20 -25.05 -4.29
CA GLY A 534 11.95 -23.81 -4.34
C GLY A 534 11.85 -23.10 -3.00
N ASP A 535 12.97 -22.64 -2.46
CA ASP A 535 13.03 -22.02 -1.14
C ASP A 535 13.49 -20.57 -1.26
N VAL A 536 13.16 -19.74 -0.27
CA VAL A 536 13.76 -18.42 -0.15
C VAL A 536 15.19 -18.59 0.32
N PHE A 537 16.12 -17.92 -0.33
CA PHE A 537 17.45 -17.69 0.24
C PHE A 537 17.54 -16.25 0.77
N VAL A 538 18.38 -16.06 1.79
CA VAL A 538 18.88 -14.76 2.20
C VAL A 538 20.39 -14.87 2.36
N SER A 539 21.13 -14.01 1.65
CA SER A 539 22.60 -14.04 1.61
C SER A 539 23.16 -12.67 1.94
N LYS A 540 24.19 -12.63 2.78
CA LYS A 540 24.96 -11.45 3.15
C LYS A 540 26.35 -11.52 2.54
N LEU A 541 26.66 -10.62 1.62
CA LEU A 541 27.99 -10.45 1.02
C LEU A 541 28.71 -9.24 1.62
N SER A 542 30.03 -9.29 1.69
CA SER A 542 30.85 -8.10 1.98
C SER A 542 30.66 -7.02 0.91
N ASN A 543 30.88 -5.75 1.25
CA ASN A 543 30.77 -4.60 0.34
C ASN A 543 31.62 -4.73 -0.96
N ASP A 544 32.75 -5.43 -0.90
CA ASP A 544 33.61 -5.70 -2.06
C ASP A 544 33.19 -6.97 -2.85
N LEU A 545 32.13 -7.65 -2.41
CA LEU A 545 31.60 -8.90 -2.98
C LEU A 545 32.59 -10.08 -2.95
N SER A 546 33.65 -10.03 -2.13
CA SER A 546 34.65 -11.09 -2.02
C SER A 546 34.25 -12.23 -1.10
N THR A 547 33.33 -11.98 -0.15
CA THR A 547 33.02 -12.91 0.93
C THR A 547 31.51 -13.05 1.15
N LEU A 548 30.99 -14.28 1.04
CA LEU A 548 29.67 -14.65 1.54
C LEU A 548 29.74 -14.86 3.06
N SER A 549 29.35 -13.84 3.81
CA SER A 549 29.50 -13.81 5.28
C SER A 549 28.47 -14.70 5.99
N SER A 550 27.22 -14.65 5.51
CA SER A 550 26.13 -15.48 6.00
C SER A 550 25.19 -15.83 4.85
N SER A 551 24.63 -17.04 4.84
CA SER A 551 23.61 -17.45 3.87
C SER A 551 22.72 -18.54 4.44
N THR A 552 21.41 -18.33 4.34
CA THR A 552 20.37 -19.18 4.94
C THR A 552 19.22 -19.44 3.98
N PHE A 553 18.46 -20.50 4.24
CA PHE A 553 17.11 -20.65 3.72
C PHE A 553 16.04 -20.11 4.68
N ILE A 554 14.88 -19.80 4.11
CA ILE A 554 13.60 -19.67 4.81
C ILE A 554 12.55 -20.38 3.94
N GLY A 555 12.07 -21.54 4.38
CA GLY A 555 11.20 -22.36 3.54
C GLY A 555 10.54 -23.50 4.27
N GLY A 556 9.59 -24.15 3.58
CA GLY A 556 8.92 -25.35 4.05
C GLY A 556 9.03 -26.47 3.02
N SER A 557 8.07 -27.39 3.03
CA SER A 557 8.09 -28.56 2.15
C SER A 557 7.71 -28.30 0.68
N ARG A 558 7.31 -27.08 0.32
CA ARG A 558 6.75 -26.74 -1.00
C ARG A 558 7.51 -25.63 -1.71
N ASN A 559 6.84 -24.56 -2.10
CA ASN A 559 7.43 -23.52 -2.94
C ASN A 559 7.26 -22.17 -2.29
N GLU A 560 8.39 -21.50 -2.12
CA GLU A 560 8.56 -20.19 -1.55
C GLU A 560 9.28 -19.25 -2.52
N ARG A 561 9.08 -17.95 -2.30
CA ARG A 561 9.78 -16.89 -3.03
C ARG A 561 9.94 -15.67 -2.15
N GLY A 562 11.19 -15.24 -1.91
CA GLY A 562 11.49 -13.95 -1.28
C GLY A 562 11.38 -12.84 -2.32
N SER A 563 10.40 -11.96 -2.18
CA SER A 563 10.13 -10.90 -3.16
C SER A 563 10.88 -9.60 -2.85
N SER A 564 11.08 -9.29 -1.57
CA SER A 564 11.75 -8.06 -1.15
C SER A 564 12.47 -8.25 0.19
N VAL A 565 13.59 -7.55 0.35
CA VAL A 565 14.36 -7.43 1.59
C VAL A 565 14.52 -5.96 1.96
N SER A 566 14.44 -5.65 3.25
CA SER A 566 14.84 -4.35 3.82
C SER A 566 15.41 -4.56 5.22
N LEU A 567 16.04 -3.54 5.78
CA LEU A 567 16.66 -3.58 7.09
C LEU A 567 16.01 -2.57 8.05
N ASP A 568 15.97 -2.90 9.34
CA ASP A 568 15.62 -1.92 10.39
C ASP A 568 16.83 -1.08 10.81
N SER A 569 16.59 -0.09 11.68
CA SER A 569 17.62 0.80 12.22
C SER A 569 18.78 0.09 12.95
N ALA A 570 18.62 -1.19 13.30
CA ALA A 570 19.64 -2.04 13.91
C ALA A 570 20.20 -3.09 12.92
N ASP A 571 19.99 -2.88 11.62
CA ASP A 571 20.36 -3.75 10.52
C ASP A 571 19.79 -5.19 10.61
N ASN A 572 18.69 -5.42 11.33
CA ASN A 572 17.99 -6.70 11.28
C ASN A 572 17.22 -6.84 9.98
N VAL A 573 17.12 -8.06 9.47
CA VAL A 573 16.71 -8.34 8.09
C VAL A 573 15.24 -8.68 8.03
N PHE A 574 14.46 -7.86 7.32
CA PHE A 574 13.07 -8.16 7.01
C PHE A 574 12.97 -8.72 5.60
N VAL A 575 12.26 -9.84 5.45
CA VAL A 575 11.98 -10.45 4.16
C VAL A 575 10.48 -10.64 4.03
N VAL A 576 9.95 -10.21 2.89
CA VAL A 576 8.57 -10.50 2.48
C VAL A 576 8.60 -11.36 1.22
N GLY A 577 7.62 -12.24 1.12
CA GLY A 577 7.49 -13.10 -0.03
C GLY A 577 6.15 -13.79 -0.04
N GLY A 578 6.08 -14.93 -0.72
CA GLY A 578 4.99 -15.83 -0.44
C GLY A 578 5.41 -17.29 -0.48
N THR A 579 4.54 -18.11 0.07
CA THR A 579 4.79 -19.52 0.32
C THR A 579 3.52 -20.32 0.04
N SER A 580 3.68 -21.54 -0.46
CA SER A 580 2.61 -22.54 -0.58
C SER A 580 2.70 -23.62 0.49
N SER A 581 3.62 -23.47 1.45
CA SER A 581 3.96 -24.45 2.47
C SER A 581 3.15 -24.20 3.75
N SER A 582 2.40 -25.22 4.17
CA SER A 582 1.74 -25.20 5.48
C SER A 582 2.72 -25.34 6.65
N ASP A 583 3.95 -25.80 6.38
CA ASP A 583 5.04 -25.96 7.34
C ASP A 583 6.11 -24.86 7.22
N PHE A 584 5.78 -23.72 6.59
CA PHE A 584 6.68 -22.56 6.56
C PHE A 584 7.01 -22.09 7.99
N PRO A 585 8.26 -21.72 8.29
CA PRO A 585 8.68 -21.37 9.65
C PRO A 585 7.99 -20.10 10.14
N THR A 586 7.16 -20.24 11.16
CA THR A 586 6.54 -19.13 11.91
C THR A 586 7.04 -19.11 13.35
N THR A 587 6.93 -17.96 14.01
CA THR A 587 7.34 -17.79 15.42
C THR A 587 6.15 -17.85 16.36
N SER A 588 6.32 -18.40 17.56
CA SER A 588 5.27 -18.42 18.58
C SER A 588 4.75 -17.01 18.91
N GLY A 589 3.43 -16.82 18.91
CA GLY A 589 2.82 -15.52 19.17
C GLY A 589 2.79 -14.56 17.97
N SER A 590 3.12 -15.03 16.77
CA SER A 590 2.94 -14.26 15.53
C SER A 590 1.46 -13.95 15.24
N PHE A 591 1.23 -12.99 14.33
CA PHE A 591 -0.12 -12.56 13.95
C PHE A 591 -0.94 -13.71 13.36
N ASP A 592 -0.33 -14.49 12.47
CA ASP A 592 -0.89 -15.73 11.95
C ASP A 592 0.19 -16.80 11.86
N GLN A 593 -0.20 -18.03 12.20
CA GLN A 593 0.62 -19.23 12.18
C GLN A 593 0.09 -20.30 11.21
N ASN A 594 -1.06 -20.05 10.59
CA ASN A 594 -1.72 -21.00 9.72
C ASN A 594 -1.70 -20.51 8.28
N HIS A 595 -1.24 -21.38 7.38
CA HIS A 595 -1.39 -21.17 5.95
C HIS A 595 -2.85 -21.42 5.54
N GLY A 596 -3.55 -20.37 5.13
CA GLY A 596 -4.99 -20.38 4.85
C GLY A 596 -5.35 -20.75 3.41
N GLY A 597 -4.42 -20.57 2.47
CA GLY A 597 -4.69 -20.60 1.03
C GLY A 597 -3.91 -21.62 0.21
N SER A 598 -3.71 -21.33 -1.07
CA SER A 598 -2.76 -22.03 -1.95
C SER A 598 -1.39 -21.34 -2.01
N PHE A 599 -1.37 -20.04 -1.69
CA PHE A 599 -0.16 -19.24 -1.56
C PHE A 599 -0.46 -18.07 -0.61
N ASP A 600 0.24 -17.95 0.51
CA ASP A 600 0.07 -16.83 1.45
C ASP A 600 1.31 -15.92 1.42
N VAL A 601 1.16 -14.66 1.81
CA VAL A 601 2.32 -13.81 2.08
C VAL A 601 2.96 -14.27 3.39
N PHE A 602 4.29 -14.24 3.46
CA PHE A 602 5.00 -14.31 4.74
C PHE A 602 5.73 -12.99 4.98
N VAL A 603 5.91 -12.63 6.26
CA VAL A 603 6.81 -11.56 6.71
C VAL A 603 7.70 -12.14 7.79
N SER A 604 9.02 -12.12 7.54
CA SER A 604 10.03 -12.72 8.41
C SER A 604 11.08 -11.69 8.80
N LYS A 605 11.52 -11.71 10.07
CA LYS A 605 12.59 -10.90 10.63
C LYS A 605 13.73 -11.79 11.13
N LEU A 606 14.90 -11.67 10.52
CA LEU A 606 16.12 -12.34 10.95
C LEU A 606 17.08 -11.37 11.66
N SER A 607 17.96 -11.90 12.50
CA SER A 607 19.14 -11.18 12.95
C SER A 607 20.06 -10.81 11.78
N ASN A 608 20.88 -9.76 11.93
CA ASN A 608 21.80 -9.28 10.90
C ASN A 608 22.79 -10.37 10.40
N ASP A 609 23.18 -11.30 11.27
CA ASP A 609 24.06 -12.43 10.94
C ASP A 609 23.33 -13.63 10.31
N LEU A 610 22.01 -13.53 10.12
CA LEU A 610 21.11 -14.55 9.59
C LEU A 610 21.06 -15.86 10.41
N SER A 611 21.46 -15.82 11.68
CA SER A 611 21.45 -17.01 12.56
C SER A 611 20.11 -17.26 13.24
N THR A 612 19.28 -16.23 13.41
CA THR A 612 18.06 -16.30 14.23
C THR A 612 16.86 -15.72 13.49
N LEU A 613 15.79 -16.51 13.34
CA LEU A 613 14.47 -16.03 12.93
C LEU A 613 13.71 -15.49 14.15
N SER A 614 13.75 -14.19 14.35
CA SER A 614 13.22 -13.50 15.55
C SER A 614 11.71 -13.28 15.50
N ALA A 615 11.14 -13.10 14.31
CA ALA A 615 9.70 -13.02 14.09
C ALA A 615 9.37 -13.58 12.71
N SER A 616 8.26 -14.29 12.57
CA SER A 616 7.78 -14.75 11.27
C SER A 616 6.28 -15.05 11.33
N THR A 617 5.53 -14.52 10.38
CA THR A 617 4.06 -14.61 10.33
C THR A 617 3.58 -14.82 8.90
N PHE A 618 2.40 -15.44 8.75
CA PHE A 618 1.62 -15.35 7.53
C PHE A 618 0.81 -14.05 7.46
N LEU A 619 0.43 -13.68 6.25
CA LEU A 619 -0.52 -12.63 5.91
C LEU A 619 -1.31 -13.08 4.65
N GLY A 620 -2.46 -13.73 4.84
CA GLY A 620 -3.22 -14.30 3.75
C GLY A 620 -4.63 -14.74 4.13
N GLY A 621 -5.46 -14.99 3.12
CA GLY A 621 -6.83 -15.45 3.26
C GLY A 621 -6.97 -16.93 2.88
N SER A 622 -8.14 -17.32 2.37
CA SER A 622 -8.42 -18.70 1.96
C SER A 622 -8.02 -19.04 0.52
N SER A 623 -7.49 -18.06 -0.24
CA SER A 623 -7.14 -18.20 -1.66
C SER A 623 -5.65 -17.91 -1.90
N SER A 624 -5.29 -17.01 -2.80
CA SER A 624 -3.88 -16.78 -3.16
C SER A 624 -3.50 -15.32 -2.97
N GLU A 625 -2.38 -15.13 -2.31
CA GLU A 625 -1.73 -13.88 -2.07
C GLU A 625 -0.34 -13.83 -2.70
N THR A 626 0.18 -12.61 -2.89
CA THR A 626 1.54 -12.39 -3.35
C THR A 626 2.09 -11.14 -2.67
N GLY A 627 3.07 -11.32 -1.78
CA GLY A 627 3.90 -10.21 -1.28
C GLY A 627 4.82 -9.72 -2.38
N ARG A 628 4.84 -8.41 -2.64
CA ARG A 628 5.61 -7.78 -3.73
C ARG A 628 6.79 -6.98 -3.20
N SER A 629 6.58 -6.14 -2.20
CA SER A 629 7.60 -5.23 -1.68
C SER A 629 7.36 -4.95 -0.20
N LEU A 630 8.43 -4.67 0.53
CA LEU A 630 8.38 -4.17 1.90
C LEU A 630 9.18 -2.87 2.06
N SER A 631 8.75 -2.05 3.01
CA SER A 631 9.40 -0.80 3.41
C SER A 631 9.31 -0.65 4.92
N LEU A 632 10.27 0.06 5.52
CA LEU A 632 10.22 0.44 6.93
C LEU A 632 10.18 1.98 7.02
N ASP A 633 9.48 2.53 8.02
CA ASP A 633 9.62 3.94 8.36
C ASP A 633 10.74 4.16 9.39
N SER A 634 10.96 5.41 9.81
CA SER A 634 12.00 5.77 10.79
C SER A 634 11.75 5.22 12.20
N ALA A 635 10.57 4.66 12.48
CA ALA A 635 10.24 3.99 13.73
C ALA A 635 10.26 2.45 13.57
N ASP A 636 10.81 1.95 12.46
CA ASP A 636 10.87 0.53 12.09
C ASP A 636 9.49 -0.15 11.95
N ASN A 637 8.42 0.63 11.69
CA ASN A 637 7.14 0.05 11.32
C ASN A 637 7.24 -0.57 9.93
N VAL A 638 6.79 -1.82 9.79
CA VAL A 638 6.89 -2.59 8.55
C VAL A 638 5.65 -2.42 7.69
N PHE A 639 5.82 -1.91 6.46
CA PHE A 639 4.78 -1.77 5.45
C PHE A 639 4.98 -2.81 4.35
N VAL A 640 3.93 -3.55 4.02
CA VAL A 640 3.97 -4.62 3.00
C VAL A 640 2.95 -4.33 1.91
N THR A 641 3.39 -4.42 0.66
CA THR A 641 2.52 -4.30 -0.51
C THR A 641 2.41 -5.63 -1.26
N GLY A 642 1.27 -5.87 -1.90
CA GLY A 642 1.00 -7.15 -2.52
C GLY A 642 -0.35 -7.25 -3.23
N GLN A 643 -0.69 -8.47 -3.63
CA GLN A 643 -1.96 -8.81 -4.26
C GLN A 643 -2.64 -9.92 -3.46
N THR A 644 -3.97 -9.88 -3.37
CA THR A 644 -4.81 -10.97 -2.84
C THR A 644 -5.95 -11.26 -3.80
N VAL A 645 -6.31 -12.51 -4.01
CA VAL A 645 -7.61 -12.88 -4.62
C VAL A 645 -8.59 -13.43 -3.59
N SER A 646 -8.18 -13.50 -2.33
CA SER A 646 -9.02 -13.93 -1.22
C SER A 646 -10.09 -12.88 -0.90
N SER A 647 -11.33 -13.33 -0.71
CA SER A 647 -12.40 -12.49 -0.18
C SER A 647 -12.29 -12.24 1.33
N ASN A 648 -11.46 -13.03 2.02
CA ASN A 648 -11.26 -13.02 3.46
C ASN A 648 -9.82 -12.67 3.84
N PHE A 649 -9.13 -11.86 3.04
CA PHE A 649 -7.79 -11.37 3.40
C PHE A 649 -7.84 -10.66 4.77
N PRO A 650 -6.87 -10.88 5.67
CA PRO A 650 -6.89 -10.34 7.03
C PRO A 650 -6.81 -8.81 6.99
N THR A 651 -7.87 -8.17 7.44
CA THR A 651 -7.95 -6.71 7.59
C THR A 651 -8.09 -6.33 9.06
N THR A 652 -7.80 -5.07 9.36
CA THR A 652 -8.09 -4.46 10.67
C THR A 652 -9.49 -3.83 10.67
N ALA A 653 -9.88 -3.29 11.84
CA ALA A 653 -10.83 -2.20 11.91
C ALA A 653 -10.45 -1.08 10.92
N GLY A 654 -11.44 -0.55 10.19
CA GLY A 654 -11.29 0.65 9.35
C GLY A 654 -10.26 0.56 8.21
N ALA A 655 -9.92 -0.67 7.78
CA ALA A 655 -9.24 -1.03 6.53
C ALA A 655 -10.05 -0.75 5.26
#